data_AF-A0A401GVK7-F1
#
_entry.id   AF-A0A401GVK7-F1
#
_cell.length_a   1.000
_cell.length_b   1.000
_cell.length_c   1.000
_cell.angle_alpha   90.00
_cell.angle_beta   90.00
_cell.angle_gamma   90.00
#
_symmetry.space_group_name_H-M   'P 1'
#
loop_
_entity.id
_entity.type
_entity.pdbx_description
1 polymer ?
#
loop_
_entity_poly.entity_id
_entity_poly.type
_entity_poly.pdbx_seq_one_letter_code
_entity_poly.pdbx_strand_id
1 'polypeptide(L)'
;MRVYHLSDPNAQTRSFDLGSLSYRILYRELWKRSDSDEPEDRRQVFIQSRISIPDYENLKDRMQSNVVEADSSSAGIVEDDDDAAAALASVDPGIPRIPFDYTRLDLSWLPSPMVRRQVLVRQEYKDAMASFEENQKPVVLTGQPGVGNSLFLIYALVDRLIKGLPTIYAPHADAFFLFRESGAYQFGGTEMDFVFLRQELSKIHGGDVPGGNIDGTDKGWILFDSNESQAIPQWYSFFFHTWKVILSSSPKPSRYNEWAKQQGANKYIMKPWSWCEIYAAMPLQEINRQPTDRELWDAYSEFGASVRTVYWSCVHRSCVHRAQYLLEIWFALNKCQDPNTLFPLGDGGWDDSVSDVLVIVGPATLDGKIYRGIMHGKVATPFIWDMIHQHAQHLLGSSMRKIYNRLLSGHLSRGTAGSIFEYTAHHVLSAVGTQSYAIRSLSSGHNSSSQTQWDLSMTSQAVVFEKISQISGNLAPRTYYRPLNSNIPSINSFTFVDGTPILFQFTTSLDQSIKVQGLQRVANILPTKSRYRKKWKLVFVVSTDIEPGFKYQLYEPPSRETWEERVEQYVMGLSAEQLFPTAGMEQVVGSSSADAEETNFPPHASESSMLAGTSNAVLAALAPSLRSVGATTQAQRSAHKRKRASSKSNR
;
A
#
# COMPACT_ATOMS: atom_id res chain seq x y z
N MET A 1 11.29 41.99 7.80
CA MET A 1 11.49 41.31 6.51
C MET A 1 12.68 42.00 5.81
N ARG A 2 13.55 41.30 5.08
CA ARG A 2 14.66 41.91 4.31
C ARG A 2 14.61 41.35 2.89
N VAL A 3 14.90 42.20 1.90
CA VAL A 3 15.05 41.80 0.50
C VAL A 3 16.53 41.88 0.12
N TYR A 4 17.06 40.79 -0.42
CA TYR A 4 18.43 40.68 -0.90
C TYR A 4 18.44 40.64 -2.43
N HIS A 5 19.18 41.55 -3.06
CA HIS A 5 19.39 41.55 -4.51
C HIS A 5 20.50 40.54 -4.88
N LEU A 6 20.10 39.31 -5.20
CA LEU A 6 21.05 38.21 -5.49
C LEU A 6 21.90 38.50 -6.73
N SER A 7 21.32 39.15 -7.74
CA SER A 7 22.00 39.45 -9.01
C SER A 7 22.78 40.76 -9.02
N ASP A 8 22.92 41.44 -7.89
CA ASP A 8 23.73 42.66 -7.79
C ASP A 8 25.19 42.35 -8.22
N PRO A 9 25.73 43.03 -9.24
CA PRO A 9 27.11 42.83 -9.67
C PRO A 9 28.13 43.21 -8.58
N ASN A 10 27.76 44.09 -7.65
CA ASN A 10 28.63 44.56 -6.58
C ASN A 10 28.55 43.68 -5.32
N ALA A 11 27.56 42.79 -5.21
CA ALA A 11 27.42 41.91 -4.06
C ALA A 11 28.52 40.84 -4.05
N GLN A 12 29.35 40.88 -3.01
CA GLN A 12 30.43 39.91 -2.78
C GLN A 12 29.85 38.50 -2.59
N THR A 13 30.37 37.51 -3.30
CA THR A 13 29.87 36.11 -3.26
C THR A 13 29.84 35.51 -1.86
N ARG A 14 30.72 35.96 -0.95
CA ARG A 14 30.82 35.44 0.43
C ARG A 14 29.64 35.80 1.33
N SER A 15 28.73 36.69 0.91
CA SER A 15 27.59 37.11 1.75
C SER A 15 26.35 36.22 1.65
N PHE A 16 26.33 35.25 0.73
CA PHE A 16 25.16 34.41 0.49
C PHE A 16 25.38 32.99 1.02
N ASP A 17 24.33 32.39 1.57
CA ASP A 17 24.32 30.95 1.80
C ASP A 17 24.38 30.17 0.47
N LEU A 18 24.72 28.88 0.54
CA LEU A 18 24.92 28.03 -0.63
C LEU A 18 23.64 27.88 -1.49
N GLY A 19 22.45 27.91 -0.88
CA GLY A 19 21.18 27.88 -1.59
C GLY A 19 20.97 29.16 -2.40
N SER A 20 21.09 30.32 -1.75
CA SER A 20 20.97 31.63 -2.40
C SER A 20 22.00 31.83 -3.52
N LEU A 21 23.23 31.34 -3.32
CA LEU A 21 24.25 31.33 -4.37
C LEU A 21 23.82 30.51 -5.59
N SER A 22 23.18 29.35 -5.38
CA SER A 22 22.68 28.51 -6.47
C SER A 22 21.61 29.21 -7.30
N TYR A 23 20.66 29.91 -6.66
CA TYR A 23 19.65 30.71 -7.38
C TYR A 23 20.25 31.92 -8.10
N ARG A 24 21.28 32.57 -7.54
CA ARG A 24 22.04 33.64 -8.23
C ARG A 24 22.66 33.13 -9.52
N ILE A 25 23.34 31.98 -9.46
CA ILE A 25 23.99 31.39 -10.64
C ILE A 25 22.93 30.91 -11.63
N LEU A 26 21.82 30.32 -11.16
CA LEU A 26 20.69 29.91 -12.00
C LEU A 26 20.14 31.07 -12.84
N TYR A 27 19.88 32.23 -12.20
CA TYR A 27 19.44 33.43 -12.90
C TYR A 27 20.48 33.93 -13.91
N ARG A 28 21.75 33.99 -13.53
CA ARG A 28 22.81 34.46 -14.42
C ARG A 28 22.96 33.59 -15.67
N GLU A 29 22.94 32.27 -15.52
CA GLU A 29 23.20 31.33 -16.61
C GLU A 29 21.98 31.12 -17.51
N LEU A 30 20.76 31.16 -16.96
CA LEU A 30 19.54 30.85 -17.71
C LEU A 30 18.75 32.07 -18.17
N TRP A 31 18.69 33.12 -17.34
CA TRP A 31 17.94 34.34 -17.66
C TRP A 31 18.82 35.35 -18.40
N LYS A 32 19.94 35.82 -17.83
CA LYS A 32 20.70 36.94 -18.45
C LYS A 32 21.29 36.61 -19.83
N ARG A 33 21.50 35.32 -20.13
CA ARG A 33 21.92 34.87 -21.47
C ARG A 33 20.76 34.75 -22.45
N SER A 34 19.51 35.00 -22.05
CA SER A 34 18.40 35.03 -22.99
C SER A 34 18.46 36.23 -23.92
N ASP A 35 19.08 37.32 -23.46
CA ASP A 35 19.13 38.62 -24.14
C ASP A 35 20.28 38.71 -25.16
N SER A 36 21.18 37.72 -25.21
CA SER A 36 22.13 37.61 -26.33
C SER A 36 21.40 37.03 -27.55
N ASP A 37 21.50 37.72 -28.68
CA ASP A 37 20.92 37.30 -29.97
C ASP A 37 21.47 35.95 -30.47
N GLU A 38 22.52 35.42 -29.84
CA GLU A 38 23.11 34.12 -30.15
C GLU A 38 22.52 33.02 -29.25
N PRO A 39 21.58 32.19 -29.75
CA PRO A 39 21.01 31.09 -28.98
C PRO A 39 22.03 29.98 -28.64
N GLU A 40 23.18 29.95 -29.32
CA GLU A 40 24.26 28.98 -29.10
C GLU A 40 24.99 29.18 -27.77
N ASP A 41 24.94 30.38 -27.18
CA ASP A 41 25.60 30.70 -25.91
C ASP A 41 24.83 30.23 -24.68
N ARG A 42 23.60 29.71 -24.84
CA ARG A 42 22.79 29.22 -23.74
C ARG A 42 23.31 27.86 -23.25
N ARG A 43 23.54 27.75 -21.94
CA ARG A 43 23.91 26.48 -21.32
C ARG A 43 22.80 25.47 -21.57
N GLN A 44 23.10 24.39 -22.30
CA GLN A 44 22.18 23.29 -22.50
C GLN A 44 22.01 22.53 -21.17
N VAL A 45 20.91 22.79 -20.48
CA VAL A 45 20.56 22.11 -19.22
C VAL A 45 19.63 20.92 -19.43
N PHE A 46 18.95 20.84 -20.57
CA PHE A 46 18.14 19.69 -20.96
C PHE A 46 18.94 18.77 -21.89
N ILE A 47 19.35 17.63 -21.36
CA ILE A 47 20.18 16.66 -22.08
C ILE A 47 19.29 15.48 -22.49
N GLN A 48 19.18 15.25 -23.80
CA GLN A 48 18.51 14.07 -24.32
C GLN A 48 19.40 12.84 -24.13
N SER A 49 18.81 11.73 -23.71
CA SER A 49 19.51 10.47 -23.47
C SER A 49 18.63 9.31 -23.94
N ARG A 50 19.25 8.17 -24.22
CA ARG A 50 18.59 6.94 -24.64
C ARG A 50 19.12 5.80 -23.78
N ILE A 51 18.22 4.95 -23.29
CA ILE A 51 18.56 3.74 -22.55
C ILE A 51 17.77 2.56 -23.10
N SER A 52 18.31 1.34 -22.96
CA SER A 52 17.60 0.11 -23.30
C SER A 52 17.07 -0.53 -22.01
N ILE A 53 15.75 -0.59 -21.87
CA ILE A 53 15.06 -1.01 -20.64
C ILE A 53 14.57 -2.45 -20.79
N PRO A 54 14.77 -3.33 -19.80
CA PRO A 54 14.15 -4.65 -19.79
C PRO A 54 12.60 -4.58 -19.86
N ASP A 55 12.04 -5.32 -20.81
CA ASP A 55 10.61 -5.41 -21.11
C ASP A 55 9.91 -6.44 -20.22
N TYR A 56 9.97 -6.21 -18.92
CA TYR A 56 9.35 -7.09 -17.96
C TYR A 56 7.82 -7.02 -17.98
N GLU A 57 7.23 -5.91 -18.47
CA GLU A 57 5.77 -5.78 -18.57
C GLU A 57 5.20 -6.80 -19.57
N ASN A 58 5.76 -6.89 -20.79
CA ASN A 58 5.34 -7.91 -21.74
C ASN A 58 5.70 -9.34 -21.29
N LEU A 59 6.81 -9.49 -20.56
CA LEU A 59 7.20 -10.79 -20.02
C LEU A 59 6.18 -11.30 -18.98
N LYS A 60 5.67 -10.42 -18.12
CA LYS A 60 4.66 -10.75 -17.11
C LYS A 60 3.36 -11.23 -17.76
N ASP A 61 2.90 -10.55 -18.80
CA ASP A 61 1.70 -10.95 -19.53
C ASP A 61 1.88 -12.33 -20.20
N ARG A 62 3.07 -12.62 -20.74
CA ARG A 62 3.42 -13.94 -21.29
C ARG A 62 3.54 -15.02 -20.22
N MET A 63 4.08 -14.69 -19.05
CA MET A 63 4.19 -15.64 -17.94
C MET A 63 2.81 -15.98 -17.38
N GLN A 64 1.91 -15.01 -17.29
CA GLN A 64 0.54 -15.25 -16.82
C GLN A 64 -0.31 -16.02 -17.85
N SER A 65 -0.05 -15.86 -19.16
CA SER A 65 -0.74 -16.64 -20.19
C SER A 65 -0.28 -18.11 -20.27
N ASN A 66 0.95 -18.41 -19.84
CA ASN A 66 1.57 -19.73 -20.03
C ASN A 66 1.40 -20.70 -18.84
N VAL A 67 0.73 -20.29 -17.76
CA VAL A 67 0.54 -21.11 -16.54
C VAL A 67 -0.48 -22.25 -16.73
N VAL A 68 -1.06 -22.43 -17.92
CA VAL A 68 -2.06 -23.50 -18.17
C VAL A 68 -1.48 -24.79 -18.77
N GLU A 69 -0.26 -24.80 -19.33
CA GLU A 69 0.30 -26.03 -19.91
C GLU A 69 1.81 -26.15 -19.67
N ALA A 70 2.21 -26.79 -18.57
CA ALA A 70 3.58 -27.28 -18.44
C ALA A 70 3.59 -28.61 -17.66
N ASP A 71 3.52 -29.68 -18.43
CA ASP A 71 3.83 -31.03 -17.97
C ASP A 71 5.27 -31.12 -17.46
N SER A 72 5.40 -31.92 -16.41
CA SER A 72 6.63 -32.15 -15.67
C SER A 72 7.62 -33.00 -16.47
N SER A 73 8.85 -32.52 -16.69
CA SER A 73 10.00 -33.42 -16.75
C SER A 73 11.37 -32.75 -16.54
N SER A 74 12.13 -33.40 -15.66
CA SER A 74 13.58 -33.64 -15.74
C SER A 74 14.54 -32.65 -15.09
N ALA A 75 15.15 -33.16 -14.02
CA ALA A 75 16.27 -32.66 -13.26
C ALA A 75 17.63 -32.80 -13.98
N GLY A 76 18.58 -31.98 -13.55
CA GLY A 76 20.01 -32.14 -13.80
C GLY A 76 20.79 -31.03 -13.07
N ILE A 77 21.40 -31.37 -11.93
CA ILE A 77 22.23 -30.47 -11.10
C ILE A 77 23.70 -30.71 -11.46
N VAL A 78 24.44 -29.64 -11.75
CA VAL A 78 25.91 -29.60 -11.74
C VAL A 78 26.30 -28.36 -10.94
N GLU A 79 27.09 -28.58 -9.89
CA GLU A 79 27.77 -27.54 -9.11
C GLU A 79 29.11 -27.24 -9.78
N ASP A 80 29.49 -25.97 -9.89
CA ASP A 80 30.88 -25.56 -9.94
C ASP A 80 31.04 -24.11 -9.43
N ASP A 81 32.00 -23.97 -8.51
CA ASP A 81 32.53 -22.75 -7.90
C ASP A 81 33.18 -21.83 -8.93
N ASP A 82 32.83 -20.54 -8.93
CA ASP A 82 33.72 -19.46 -9.43
C ASP A 82 33.23 -18.07 -8.94
N ASP A 83 33.51 -17.77 -7.68
CA ASP A 83 33.31 -16.46 -7.05
C ASP A 83 34.43 -15.48 -7.42
N ALA A 84 34.24 -14.72 -8.50
CA ALA A 84 34.81 -13.36 -8.67
C ALA A 84 34.36 -12.62 -9.96
N ALA A 85 33.74 -13.30 -10.93
CA ALA A 85 33.32 -12.70 -12.22
C ALA A 85 31.80 -12.40 -12.33
N ALA A 86 31.01 -12.71 -11.31
CA ALA A 86 29.54 -12.77 -11.38
C ALA A 86 28.78 -11.42 -11.39
N ALA A 87 29.45 -10.28 -11.22
CA ALA A 87 28.75 -8.98 -11.14
C ALA A 87 28.35 -8.39 -12.52
N LEU A 88 28.85 -8.93 -13.64
CA LEU A 88 28.49 -8.49 -15.00
C LEU A 88 27.73 -9.55 -15.81
N ALA A 89 27.57 -10.78 -15.29
CA ALA A 89 26.88 -11.88 -15.95
C ALA A 89 25.43 -12.10 -15.48
N SER A 90 24.90 -11.28 -14.55
CA SER A 90 23.53 -11.43 -14.02
C SER A 90 22.43 -10.77 -14.86
N VAL A 91 22.76 -10.32 -16.08
CA VAL A 91 21.72 -9.91 -17.04
C VAL A 91 21.05 -11.18 -17.52
N ASP A 92 19.86 -11.47 -16.97
CA ASP A 92 19.01 -12.57 -17.45
C ASP A 92 18.81 -12.41 -18.98
N PRO A 93 19.52 -13.22 -19.79
CA PRO A 93 19.66 -12.97 -21.22
C PRO A 93 18.35 -13.23 -21.98
N GLY A 94 17.30 -13.68 -21.29
CA GLY A 94 15.99 -13.96 -21.86
C GLY A 94 15.02 -12.78 -21.92
N ILE A 95 15.31 -11.63 -21.30
CA ILE A 95 14.35 -10.51 -21.22
C ILE A 95 14.58 -9.54 -22.40
N PRO A 96 13.59 -9.36 -23.29
CA PRO A 96 13.68 -8.37 -24.37
C PRO A 96 13.96 -6.97 -23.79
N ARG A 97 14.68 -6.11 -24.51
CA ARG A 97 14.92 -4.72 -24.09
C ARG A 97 14.26 -3.74 -25.06
N ILE A 98 13.48 -2.79 -24.54
CA ILE A 98 12.84 -1.73 -25.30
C ILE A 98 13.68 -0.44 -25.19
N PRO A 99 13.99 0.25 -26.30
CA PRO A 99 14.63 1.55 -26.24
C PRO A 99 13.68 2.59 -25.64
N PHE A 100 14.17 3.37 -24.68
CA PHE A 100 13.44 4.46 -24.05
C PHE A 100 14.26 5.74 -24.13
N ASP A 101 13.69 6.73 -24.81
CA ASP A 101 14.26 8.06 -24.94
C ASP A 101 13.76 8.93 -23.79
N TYR A 102 14.69 9.56 -23.07
CA TYR A 102 14.35 10.42 -21.95
C TYR A 102 15.19 11.70 -21.96
N THR A 103 14.64 12.75 -21.35
CA THR A 103 15.35 14.00 -21.14
C THR A 103 15.73 14.08 -19.67
N ARG A 104 16.98 14.45 -19.35
CA ARG A 104 17.39 14.83 -17.99
C ARG A 104 17.66 16.32 -17.91
N LEU A 105 17.27 16.92 -16.80
CA LEU A 105 17.65 18.26 -16.40
C LEU A 105 18.93 18.17 -15.56
N ASP A 106 20.02 18.76 -16.05
CA ASP A 106 21.33 18.74 -15.40
C ASP A 106 21.65 20.07 -14.71
N LEU A 107 21.68 20.01 -13.38
CA LEU A 107 21.99 21.08 -12.45
C LEU A 107 23.27 20.80 -11.65
N SER A 108 24.09 19.83 -12.09
CA SER A 108 25.33 19.43 -11.39
C SER A 108 26.38 20.53 -11.27
N TRP A 109 26.25 21.60 -12.06
CA TRP A 109 27.11 22.78 -12.04
C TRP A 109 26.75 23.81 -10.95
N LEU A 110 25.63 23.61 -10.24
CA LEU A 110 25.27 24.44 -9.09
C LEU A 110 26.12 24.07 -7.86
N PRO A 111 26.52 25.06 -7.04
CA PRO A 111 27.36 24.83 -5.87
C PRO A 111 26.63 24.10 -4.75
N SER A 112 25.31 24.23 -4.68
CA SER A 112 24.44 23.50 -3.77
C SER A 112 23.33 22.81 -4.56
N PRO A 113 23.02 21.54 -4.27
CA PRO A 113 21.84 20.93 -4.84
C PRO A 113 20.61 21.65 -4.31
N MET A 114 19.81 22.24 -5.21
CA MET A 114 18.51 22.81 -4.83
C MET A 114 17.57 21.72 -4.30
N VAL A 115 17.62 20.54 -4.93
CA VAL A 115 17.00 19.28 -4.47
C VAL A 115 17.86 18.10 -4.92
N ARG A 116 18.25 18.07 -6.21
CA ARG A 116 19.14 17.06 -6.81
C ARG A 116 19.98 17.66 -7.92
N ARG A 117 21.14 17.07 -8.19
CA ARG A 117 22.01 17.50 -9.30
C ARG A 117 21.43 17.15 -10.67
N GLN A 118 20.70 16.04 -10.78
CA GLN A 118 20.06 15.62 -12.02
C GLN A 118 18.63 15.19 -11.76
N VAL A 119 17.73 15.56 -12.68
CA VAL A 119 16.30 15.27 -12.58
C VAL A 119 15.80 14.67 -13.88
N LEU A 120 15.06 13.57 -13.82
CA LEU A 120 14.35 13.06 -14.99
C LEU A 120 13.23 14.03 -15.38
N VAL A 121 13.24 14.53 -16.61
CA VAL A 121 12.14 15.34 -17.16
C VAL A 121 11.11 14.39 -17.75
N ARG A 122 10.04 14.18 -16.98
CA ARG A 122 8.94 13.31 -17.35
C ARG A 122 8.12 13.93 -18.47
N GLN A 123 7.51 13.10 -19.32
CA GLN A 123 6.49 13.59 -20.26
C GLN A 123 5.34 14.26 -19.49
N GLU A 124 4.99 13.71 -18.33
CA GLU A 124 4.02 14.27 -17.41
C GLU A 124 4.31 15.74 -17.02
N TYR A 125 5.58 16.13 -16.91
CA TYR A 125 5.95 17.52 -16.60
C TYR A 125 5.70 18.45 -17.79
N LYS A 126 6.01 17.99 -19.01
CA LYS A 126 5.76 18.74 -20.24
C LYS A 126 4.25 18.94 -20.44
N ASP A 127 3.47 17.88 -20.23
CA ASP A 127 2.00 17.91 -20.32
C ASP A 127 1.39 18.89 -19.31
N ALA A 128 1.86 18.86 -18.05
CA ALA A 128 1.42 19.78 -17.01
C ALA A 128 1.78 21.23 -17.35
N MET A 129 2.99 21.48 -17.84
CA MET A 129 3.45 22.81 -18.25
C MET A 129 2.55 23.40 -19.33
N ALA A 130 2.30 22.64 -20.41
CA ALA A 130 1.42 23.05 -21.50
C ALA A 130 0.01 23.37 -20.98
N SER A 131 -0.57 22.50 -20.16
CA SER A 131 -1.90 22.73 -19.57
C SER A 131 -1.96 23.97 -18.68
N PHE A 132 -0.85 24.31 -18.01
CA PHE A 132 -0.79 25.48 -17.13
C PHE A 132 -0.57 26.78 -17.91
N GLU A 133 0.03 26.74 -19.09
CA GLU A 133 0.17 27.91 -19.96
C GLU A 133 -1.17 28.27 -20.65
N GLU A 134 -2.04 27.29 -20.91
CA GLU A 134 -3.37 27.50 -21.54
C GLU A 134 -4.35 28.35 -20.71
N ASN A 135 -4.22 28.37 -19.39
CA ASN A 135 -5.13 29.12 -18.51
C ASN A 135 -4.38 29.88 -17.41
N GLN A 136 -4.90 31.05 -17.02
CA GLN A 136 -4.32 31.86 -15.94
C GLN A 136 -4.87 31.48 -14.55
N LYS A 137 -5.73 30.46 -14.44
CA LYS A 137 -6.28 30.06 -13.16
C LYS A 137 -5.18 29.48 -12.26
N PRO A 138 -5.22 29.74 -10.94
CA PRO A 138 -4.39 29.02 -9.98
C PRO A 138 -4.57 27.50 -10.12
N VAL A 139 -3.53 26.75 -9.80
CA VAL A 139 -3.53 25.29 -9.90
C VAL A 139 -3.04 24.66 -8.61
N VAL A 140 -3.74 23.62 -8.16
CA VAL A 140 -3.21 22.62 -7.22
C VAL A 140 -2.63 21.47 -8.02
N LEU A 141 -1.31 21.32 -7.97
CA LEU A 141 -0.58 20.17 -8.48
C LEU A 141 -0.49 19.11 -7.38
N THR A 142 -1.05 17.93 -7.62
CA THR A 142 -1.08 16.85 -6.63
C THR A 142 -0.96 15.46 -7.28
N GLY A 143 -0.87 14.41 -6.48
CA GLY A 143 -0.75 13.02 -6.92
C GLY A 143 -0.17 12.13 -5.83
N GLN A 144 0.20 10.90 -6.18
CA GLN A 144 0.83 9.96 -5.25
C GLN A 144 2.07 10.58 -4.56
N PRO A 145 2.29 10.37 -3.25
CA PRO A 145 3.54 10.75 -2.60
C PRO A 145 4.76 10.17 -3.35
N GLY A 146 5.74 11.03 -3.65
CA GLY A 146 6.89 10.63 -4.48
C GLY A 146 6.66 10.70 -6.00
N VAL A 147 5.50 11.15 -6.48
CA VAL A 147 5.24 11.32 -7.93
C VAL A 147 6.08 12.44 -8.57
N GLY A 148 6.72 13.29 -7.78
CA GLY A 148 7.64 14.33 -8.26
C GLY A 148 7.07 15.73 -8.36
N ASN A 149 6.06 16.09 -7.55
CA ASN A 149 5.48 17.44 -7.54
C ASN A 149 6.55 18.54 -7.31
N SER A 150 7.42 18.38 -6.29
CA SER A 150 8.50 19.33 -6.03
C SER A 150 9.54 19.38 -7.17
N LEU A 151 9.82 18.23 -7.81
CA LEU A 151 10.70 18.17 -8.97
C LEU A 151 10.08 18.88 -10.19
N PHE A 152 8.77 18.79 -10.37
CA PHE A 152 8.05 19.56 -11.38
C PHE A 152 8.20 21.07 -11.13
N LEU A 153 8.13 21.55 -9.89
CA LEU A 153 8.32 22.99 -9.62
C LEU A 153 9.71 23.47 -10.05
N ILE A 154 10.75 22.67 -9.85
CA ILE A 154 12.11 22.99 -10.32
C ILE A 154 12.18 22.98 -11.85
N TYR A 155 11.57 21.98 -12.49
CA TYR A 155 11.45 21.93 -13.95
C TYR A 155 10.76 23.18 -14.49
N ALA A 156 9.61 23.56 -13.91
CA ALA A 156 8.84 24.74 -14.29
C ALA A 156 9.63 26.03 -14.06
N LEU A 157 10.39 26.13 -12.96
CA LEU A 157 11.28 27.25 -12.71
C LEU A 157 12.32 27.38 -13.83
N VAL A 158 13.07 26.30 -14.11
CA VAL A 158 14.13 26.30 -15.13
C VAL A 158 13.59 26.66 -16.50
N ASP A 159 12.50 26.03 -16.93
CA ASP A 159 11.87 26.30 -18.23
C ASP A 159 11.43 27.77 -18.36
N ARG A 160 10.85 28.34 -17.30
CA ARG A 160 10.44 29.75 -17.30
C ARG A 160 11.61 30.72 -17.29
N LEU A 161 12.70 30.41 -16.59
CA LEU A 161 13.90 31.24 -16.60
C LEU A 161 14.53 31.28 -18.00
N ILE A 162 14.57 30.14 -18.70
CA ILE A 162 15.06 30.06 -20.10
C ILE A 162 14.18 30.89 -21.05
N LYS A 163 12.88 30.98 -20.76
CA LYS A 163 11.91 31.80 -21.49
C LYS A 163 11.89 33.27 -21.06
N GLY A 164 12.69 33.69 -20.07
CA GLY A 164 12.67 35.06 -19.54
C GLY A 164 11.34 35.46 -18.91
N LEU A 165 10.61 34.52 -18.29
CA LEU A 165 9.28 34.76 -17.74
C LEU A 165 9.28 34.99 -16.22
N PRO A 166 8.67 36.08 -15.70
CA PRO A 166 8.67 36.38 -14.28
C PRO A 166 8.15 35.23 -13.43
N THR A 167 8.90 34.86 -12.40
CA THR A 167 8.64 33.68 -11.58
C THR A 167 9.04 33.92 -10.13
N ILE A 168 8.16 33.60 -9.20
CA ILE A 168 8.48 33.49 -7.77
C ILE A 168 8.56 32.01 -7.44
N TYR A 169 9.66 31.57 -6.83
CA TYR A 169 9.82 30.22 -6.32
C TYR A 169 9.86 30.23 -4.80
N ALA A 170 9.03 29.39 -4.17
CA ALA A 170 8.87 29.28 -2.73
C ALA A 170 9.08 27.82 -2.28
N PRO A 171 10.34 27.34 -2.19
CA PRO A 171 10.66 25.98 -1.78
C PRO A 171 10.40 25.69 -0.30
N HIS A 172 10.39 26.75 0.53
CA HIS A 172 10.23 26.69 1.97
C HIS A 172 9.27 27.79 2.45
N ALA A 173 8.76 27.66 3.68
CA ALA A 173 7.76 28.56 4.25
C ALA A 173 8.28 30.00 4.45
N ASP A 174 9.59 30.17 4.58
CA ASP A 174 10.25 31.41 4.97
C ASP A 174 11.23 31.94 3.93
N ALA A 175 11.33 31.30 2.75
CA ALA A 175 12.27 31.68 1.70
C ALA A 175 11.58 31.77 0.33
N PHE A 176 11.62 32.96 -0.25
CA PHE A 176 11.06 33.27 -1.56
C PHE A 176 12.14 33.82 -2.48
N PHE A 177 12.11 33.37 -3.72
CA PHE A 177 13.05 33.80 -4.77
C PHE A 177 12.26 34.38 -5.94
N LEU A 178 12.36 35.69 -6.17
CA LEU A 178 11.75 36.38 -7.31
C LEU A 178 12.77 36.51 -8.43
N PHE A 179 12.42 36.02 -9.61
CA PHE A 179 13.17 36.14 -10.85
C PHE A 179 12.39 36.97 -11.85
N ARG A 180 13.03 38.01 -12.38
CA ARG A 180 12.47 38.93 -13.38
C ARG A 180 13.60 39.65 -14.11
N GLU A 181 13.26 40.45 -15.11
CA GLU A 181 14.23 41.21 -15.93
C GLU A 181 15.19 42.08 -15.09
N SER A 182 14.71 42.75 -14.04
CA SER A 182 15.56 43.57 -13.17
C SER A 182 16.55 42.77 -12.32
N GLY A 183 16.36 41.46 -12.15
CA GLY A 183 17.22 40.65 -11.31
C GLY A 183 16.58 39.44 -10.65
N ALA A 184 17.42 38.76 -9.87
CA ALA A 184 17.00 37.76 -8.89
C ALA A 184 17.04 38.37 -7.48
N TYR A 185 15.99 38.14 -6.71
CA TYR A 185 15.82 38.65 -5.36
C TYR A 185 15.45 37.52 -4.41
N GLN A 186 16.00 37.55 -3.20
CA GLN A 186 15.57 36.70 -2.10
C GLN A 186 14.86 37.55 -1.06
N PHE A 187 13.75 37.07 -0.55
CA PHE A 187 13.09 37.67 0.60
C PHE A 187 12.47 36.56 1.45
N GLY A 188 12.30 36.83 2.74
CA GLY A 188 11.82 35.81 3.66
C GLY A 188 10.93 36.38 4.74
N GLY A 189 10.04 35.56 5.27
CA GLY A 189 9.02 35.93 6.26
C GLY A 189 7.87 34.92 6.23
N THR A 190 7.05 34.92 7.29
CA THR A 190 5.89 34.01 7.40
C THR A 190 4.78 34.34 6.41
N GLU A 191 4.74 35.59 5.93
CA GLU A 191 3.78 36.08 4.95
C GLU A 191 4.51 36.81 3.82
N MET A 192 4.03 36.63 2.60
CA MET A 192 4.48 37.38 1.44
C MET A 192 3.82 38.77 1.45
N ASP A 193 4.44 39.72 2.16
CA ASP A 193 3.98 41.11 2.15
C ASP A 193 4.40 41.80 0.85
N PHE A 194 3.44 41.92 -0.04
CA PHE A 194 3.62 42.54 -1.34
C PHE A 194 4.01 44.03 -1.26
N VAL A 195 3.37 44.78 -0.35
CA VAL A 195 3.62 46.22 -0.20
C VAL A 195 5.05 46.44 0.25
N PHE A 196 5.50 45.62 1.21
CA PHE A 196 6.88 45.60 1.65
C PHE A 196 7.84 45.24 0.51
N LEU A 197 7.57 44.14 -0.23
CA LEU A 197 8.42 43.70 -1.33
C LEU A 197 8.59 44.81 -2.39
N ARG A 198 7.50 45.47 -2.78
CA ARG A 198 7.52 46.59 -3.72
C ARG A 198 8.36 47.75 -3.20
N GLN A 199 8.15 48.17 -1.95
CA GLN A 199 8.90 49.26 -1.34
C GLN A 199 10.40 48.98 -1.31
N GLU A 200 10.80 47.76 -0.95
CA GLU A 200 12.21 47.38 -0.93
C GLU A 200 12.82 47.28 -2.32
N LEU A 201 12.08 46.76 -3.31
CA LEU A 201 12.55 46.76 -4.70
C LEU A 201 12.72 48.18 -5.25
N SER A 202 11.77 49.09 -4.97
CA SER A 202 11.92 50.51 -5.33
C SER A 202 13.14 51.14 -4.66
N LYS A 203 13.44 50.80 -3.40
CA LYS A 203 14.67 51.28 -2.74
C LYS A 203 15.93 50.75 -3.42
N ILE A 204 15.96 49.47 -3.80
CA ILE A 204 17.10 48.84 -4.47
C ILE A 204 17.39 49.50 -5.83
N HIS A 205 16.33 49.89 -6.56
CA HIS A 205 16.45 50.47 -7.91
C HIS A 205 16.39 52.01 -7.94
N GLY A 206 16.24 52.68 -6.80
CA GLY A 206 16.18 54.15 -6.72
C GLY A 206 14.88 54.75 -7.27
N GLY A 207 13.78 54.01 -7.25
CA GLY A 207 12.47 54.45 -7.73
C GLY A 207 11.77 53.38 -8.58
N ASP A 208 11.76 53.58 -9.90
CA ASP A 208 11.13 52.67 -10.86
C ASP A 208 11.88 51.33 -10.93
N VAL A 209 11.14 50.23 -10.80
CA VAL A 209 11.69 48.87 -10.84
C VAL A 209 11.69 48.39 -12.29
N PRO A 210 12.84 48.06 -12.91
CA PRO A 210 12.88 47.58 -14.28
C PRO A 210 12.11 46.25 -14.46
N GLY A 211 11.49 46.09 -15.62
CA GLY A 211 10.71 44.90 -15.98
C GLY A 211 9.27 44.89 -15.47
N GLY A 212 8.73 46.04 -15.05
CA GLY A 212 7.30 46.24 -14.81
C GLY A 212 6.87 46.36 -13.34
N ASN A 213 5.58 46.66 -13.16
CA ASN A 213 4.98 46.84 -11.83
C ASN A 213 4.32 45.54 -11.36
N ILE A 214 4.77 45.00 -10.22
CA ILE A 214 4.33 43.69 -9.75
C ILE A 214 2.82 43.69 -9.38
N ASP A 215 2.26 44.84 -8.96
CA ASP A 215 0.83 45.09 -8.70
C ASP A 215 0.00 45.41 -9.95
N GLY A 216 0.64 45.54 -11.11
CA GLY A 216 0.01 46.02 -12.33
C GLY A 216 -0.17 44.93 -13.37
N THR A 217 0.64 45.01 -14.43
CA THR A 217 0.51 44.25 -15.67
C THR A 217 1.35 42.99 -15.72
N ASP A 218 2.29 42.83 -14.78
CA ASP A 218 3.24 41.74 -14.81
C ASP A 218 2.52 40.42 -14.58
N LYS A 219 2.57 39.56 -15.59
CA LYS A 219 2.06 38.19 -15.53
C LYS A 219 3.23 37.29 -15.18
N GLY A 220 3.14 36.64 -14.03
CA GLY A 220 4.16 35.73 -13.55
C GLY A 220 3.55 34.50 -12.91
N TRP A 221 4.40 33.52 -12.57
CA TRP A 221 3.99 32.34 -11.82
C TRP A 221 4.57 32.36 -10.41
N ILE A 222 3.79 31.90 -9.44
CA ILE A 222 4.24 31.61 -8.08
C ILE A 222 4.26 30.09 -7.93
N LEU A 223 5.45 29.52 -7.86
CA LEU A 223 5.71 28.10 -7.69
C LEU A 223 5.90 27.82 -6.19
N PHE A 224 4.88 27.23 -5.55
CA PHE A 224 4.84 27.06 -4.11
C PHE A 224 4.76 25.58 -3.72
N ASP A 225 5.68 25.12 -2.88
CA ASP A 225 5.70 23.73 -2.41
C ASP A 225 5.07 23.59 -1.02
N SER A 226 3.83 23.09 -0.94
CA SER A 226 3.16 22.83 0.34
C SER A 226 3.52 21.45 0.87
N ASN A 227 4.60 21.38 1.66
CA ASN A 227 5.07 20.20 2.37
C ASN A 227 4.74 20.26 3.88
N GLU A 228 5.06 19.23 4.65
CA GLU A 228 4.65 19.14 6.07
C GLU A 228 5.06 20.34 6.94
N SER A 229 6.23 20.95 6.67
CA SER A 229 6.71 22.14 7.38
C SER A 229 6.11 23.45 6.83
N GLN A 230 5.50 23.41 5.65
CA GLN A 230 4.94 24.56 4.96
C GLN A 230 3.41 24.45 4.84
N ALA A 231 2.72 25.19 5.71
CA ALA A 231 1.29 25.37 5.61
C ALA A 231 0.88 26.03 4.27
N ILE A 232 -0.41 25.97 3.98
CA ILE A 232 -1.04 26.62 2.83
C ILE A 232 -0.63 28.10 2.78
N PRO A 233 -0.42 28.70 1.59
CA PRO A 233 -0.16 30.12 1.48
C PRO A 233 -1.27 30.94 2.18
N GLN A 234 -0.92 31.65 3.26
CA GLN A 234 -1.86 32.49 4.02
C GLN A 234 -1.99 33.90 3.46
N TRP A 235 -1.19 34.26 2.46
CA TRP A 235 -1.21 35.59 1.89
C TRP A 235 -2.44 35.79 1.00
N TYR A 236 -3.10 36.93 1.17
CA TYR A 236 -4.31 37.31 0.45
C TYR A 236 -3.98 37.58 -1.03
N SER A 237 -4.67 36.90 -1.94
CA SER A 237 -4.44 37.03 -3.40
C SER A 237 -4.77 38.42 -3.97
N PHE A 238 -5.28 39.34 -3.16
CA PHE A 238 -5.63 40.70 -3.57
C PHE A 238 -4.47 41.48 -4.20
N PHE A 239 -3.21 41.14 -3.88
CA PHE A 239 -2.05 41.84 -4.42
C PHE A 239 -1.34 41.09 -5.56
N PHE A 240 -1.76 39.86 -5.86
CA PHE A 240 -1.13 38.98 -6.84
C PHE A 240 -2.12 38.52 -7.93
N HIS A 241 -3.16 39.30 -8.24
CA HIS A 241 -4.21 38.89 -9.18
C HIS A 241 -3.71 38.54 -10.60
N THR A 242 -2.58 39.10 -11.03
CA THR A 242 -1.95 38.79 -12.32
C THR A 242 -0.96 37.63 -12.25
N TRP A 243 -0.68 37.12 -11.05
CA TRP A 243 0.24 36.02 -10.82
C TRP A 243 -0.51 34.72 -10.62
N LYS A 244 -0.22 33.76 -11.50
CA LYS A 244 -0.78 32.41 -11.39
C LYS A 244 -0.03 31.63 -10.32
N VAL A 245 -0.74 31.13 -9.31
CA VAL A 245 -0.15 30.25 -8.30
C VAL A 245 -0.22 28.80 -8.75
N ILE A 246 0.91 28.09 -8.69
CA ILE A 246 0.99 26.65 -8.82
C ILE A 246 1.41 26.10 -7.46
N LEU A 247 0.45 25.51 -6.77
CA LEU A 247 0.59 24.93 -5.45
C LEU A 247 0.86 23.43 -5.59
N SER A 248 2.09 22.99 -5.36
CA SER A 248 2.40 21.56 -5.13
C SER A 248 1.88 21.16 -3.76
N SER A 249 1.14 20.06 -3.66
CA SER A 249 0.67 19.52 -2.38
C SER A 249 0.53 18.00 -2.41
N SER A 250 0.51 17.38 -1.23
CA SER A 250 0.16 15.97 -1.09
C SER A 250 -1.31 15.74 -1.51
N PRO A 251 -1.74 14.50 -1.79
CA PRO A 251 -3.10 14.24 -2.25
C PRO A 251 -4.17 14.47 -1.17
N LYS A 252 -3.73 14.69 0.08
CA LYS A 252 -4.59 14.93 1.25
C LYS A 252 -5.40 16.22 1.08
N PRO A 253 -6.74 16.14 0.93
CA PRO A 253 -7.56 17.31 0.65
C PRO A 253 -7.51 18.36 1.76
N SER A 254 -7.26 17.98 3.01
CA SER A 254 -7.05 18.90 4.15
C SER A 254 -5.90 19.89 3.91
N ARG A 255 -4.98 19.58 3.00
CA ARG A 255 -3.80 20.39 2.68
C ARG A 255 -4.03 21.45 1.60
N TYR A 256 -5.12 21.39 0.84
CA TYR A 256 -5.33 22.33 -0.26
C TYR A 256 -6.78 22.70 -0.54
N ASN A 257 -7.78 21.94 -0.08
CA ASN A 257 -9.18 22.13 -0.48
C ASN A 257 -9.72 23.52 -0.14
N GLU A 258 -9.42 24.03 1.05
CA GLU A 258 -9.88 25.35 1.48
C GLU A 258 -9.29 26.44 0.57
N TRP A 259 -7.98 26.39 0.35
CA TRP A 259 -7.29 27.30 -0.56
C TRP A 259 -7.80 27.20 -2.00
N ALA A 260 -7.93 25.98 -2.52
CA ALA A 260 -8.41 25.75 -3.88
C ALA A 260 -9.82 26.32 -4.08
N LYS A 261 -10.69 26.16 -3.07
CA LYS A 261 -12.04 26.74 -3.09
C LYS A 261 -12.01 28.27 -3.03
N GLN A 262 -11.18 28.85 -2.15
CA GLN A 262 -11.06 30.30 -2.02
C GLN A 262 -10.48 30.96 -3.28
N GLN A 263 -9.50 30.32 -3.92
CA GLN A 263 -8.82 30.84 -5.10
C GLN A 263 -9.46 30.42 -6.44
N GLY A 264 -10.50 29.57 -6.41
CA GLY A 264 -11.07 28.97 -7.62
C GLY A 264 -10.03 28.17 -8.42
N ALA A 265 -9.10 27.51 -7.72
CA ALA A 265 -7.98 26.82 -8.32
C ALA A 265 -8.43 25.54 -9.03
N ASN A 266 -7.84 25.28 -10.20
CA ASN A 266 -7.98 24.00 -10.89
C ASN A 266 -7.13 22.95 -10.19
N LYS A 267 -7.59 21.69 -10.17
CA LYS A 267 -6.77 20.57 -9.72
C LYS A 267 -6.09 19.91 -10.93
N TYR A 268 -4.81 19.59 -10.78
CA TYR A 268 -4.05 18.82 -11.74
C TYR A 268 -3.39 17.63 -11.01
N ILE A 269 -3.91 16.44 -11.28
CA ILE A 269 -3.44 15.21 -10.68
C ILE A 269 -2.44 14.54 -11.62
N MET A 270 -1.22 14.40 -11.13
CA MET A 270 -0.10 13.82 -11.86
C MET A 270 -0.26 12.31 -12.02
N LYS A 271 0.17 11.79 -13.18
CA LYS A 271 0.28 10.34 -13.36
C LYS A 271 1.39 9.78 -12.44
N PRO A 272 1.15 8.63 -11.79
CA PRO A 272 2.21 7.83 -11.19
C PRO A 272 3.32 7.52 -12.20
N TRP A 273 4.49 7.11 -11.72
CA TRP A 273 5.60 6.79 -12.59
C TRP A 273 5.38 5.46 -13.32
N SER A 274 5.74 5.42 -14.60
CA SER A 274 5.84 4.16 -15.33
C SER A 274 7.11 3.41 -14.95
N TRP A 275 7.15 2.11 -15.25
CA TRP A 275 8.36 1.29 -15.12
C TRP A 275 9.54 1.93 -15.86
N CYS A 276 9.34 2.36 -17.11
CA CYS A 276 10.39 2.97 -17.92
C CYS A 276 10.97 4.24 -17.28
N GLU A 277 10.13 5.07 -16.67
CA GLU A 277 10.59 6.28 -15.96
C GLU A 277 11.39 5.90 -14.69
N ILE A 278 10.93 4.92 -13.91
CA ILE A 278 11.65 4.43 -12.73
C ILE A 278 13.00 3.83 -13.12
N TYR A 279 13.06 3.06 -14.19
CA TYR A 279 14.33 2.51 -14.66
C TYR A 279 15.27 3.62 -15.15
N ALA A 280 14.77 4.56 -15.96
CA ALA A 280 15.57 5.67 -16.49
C ALA A 280 16.08 6.64 -15.40
N ALA A 281 15.35 6.79 -14.29
CA ALA A 281 15.77 7.62 -13.17
C ALA A 281 16.74 6.92 -12.20
N MET A 282 16.98 5.62 -12.34
CA MET A 282 17.89 4.85 -11.48
C MET A 282 19.30 5.45 -11.46
N PRO A 283 19.99 5.67 -12.60
CA PRO A 283 21.33 6.28 -12.59
C PRO A 283 21.36 7.72 -12.08
N LEU A 284 20.20 8.37 -11.92
CA LEU A 284 20.08 9.74 -11.40
C LEU A 284 19.89 9.76 -9.88
N GLN A 285 19.78 8.60 -9.23
CA GLN A 285 19.70 8.51 -7.78
C GLN A 285 21.10 8.69 -7.17
N GLU A 286 21.22 9.61 -6.20
CA GLU A 286 22.44 9.83 -5.42
C GLU A 286 22.55 8.77 -4.31
N ILE A 287 22.70 7.50 -4.71
CA ILE A 287 22.72 6.33 -3.81
C ILE A 287 24.07 5.61 -3.90
N ASN A 288 24.55 5.11 -2.76
CA ASN A 288 25.87 4.47 -2.65
C ASN A 288 26.00 3.18 -3.47
N ARG A 289 24.87 2.49 -3.69
CA ARG A 289 24.76 1.26 -4.48
C ARG A 289 23.55 1.40 -5.39
N GLN A 290 23.76 1.17 -6.69
CA GLN A 290 22.65 1.04 -7.64
C GLN A 290 22.01 -0.34 -7.50
N PRO A 291 20.67 -0.44 -7.47
CA PRO A 291 20.00 -1.72 -7.46
C PRO A 291 20.22 -2.45 -8.79
N THR A 292 20.17 -3.78 -8.77
CA THR A 292 20.14 -4.56 -10.01
C THR A 292 18.80 -4.36 -10.74
N ASP A 293 18.78 -4.59 -12.05
CA ASP A 293 17.54 -4.56 -12.86
C ASP A 293 16.42 -5.40 -12.22
N ARG A 294 16.79 -6.57 -11.69
CA ARG A 294 15.87 -7.51 -11.05
C ARG A 294 15.35 -6.99 -9.71
N GLU A 295 16.23 -6.53 -8.82
CA GLU A 295 15.85 -5.94 -7.53
C GLU A 295 14.88 -4.77 -7.71
N LEU A 296 15.14 -3.92 -8.71
CA LEU A 296 14.30 -2.76 -9.01
C LEU A 296 12.92 -3.18 -9.56
N TRP A 297 12.88 -4.19 -10.43
CA TRP A 297 11.63 -4.71 -10.98
C TRP A 297 10.79 -5.42 -9.92
N ASP A 298 11.41 -6.23 -9.06
CA ASP A 298 10.71 -6.92 -7.98
C ASP A 298 10.08 -5.90 -7.02
N ALA A 299 10.82 -4.85 -6.63
CA ALA A 299 10.30 -3.75 -5.84
C ALA A 299 9.14 -2.99 -6.52
N TYR A 300 9.25 -2.69 -7.82
CA TYR A 300 8.17 -2.07 -8.59
C TYR A 300 6.93 -2.98 -8.68
N SER A 301 7.13 -4.28 -8.85
CA SER A 301 6.05 -5.27 -8.92
C SER A 301 5.34 -5.49 -7.59
N GLU A 302 6.07 -5.37 -6.48
CA GLU A 302 5.56 -5.50 -5.12
C GLU A 302 4.89 -4.21 -4.63
N PHE A 303 5.52 -3.05 -4.81
CA PHE A 303 5.10 -1.79 -4.19
C PHE A 303 4.53 -0.75 -5.18
N GLY A 304 4.64 -1.01 -6.47
CA GLY A 304 4.01 -0.24 -7.54
C GLY A 304 4.77 1.03 -7.93
N ALA A 305 4.03 1.98 -8.49
CA ALA A 305 4.56 3.18 -9.16
C ALA A 305 5.06 4.30 -8.24
N SER A 306 5.33 4.01 -6.97
CA SER A 306 5.94 4.96 -6.03
C SER A 306 7.46 4.90 -6.14
N VAL A 307 8.04 5.85 -6.88
CA VAL A 307 9.50 5.98 -7.03
C VAL A 307 10.22 5.99 -5.69
N ARG A 308 9.67 6.74 -4.74
CA ARG A 308 10.21 6.86 -3.39
C ARG A 308 10.29 5.49 -2.74
N THR A 309 9.19 4.75 -2.75
CA THR A 309 9.12 3.42 -2.16
C THR A 309 10.05 2.44 -2.87
N VAL A 310 10.00 2.41 -4.21
CA VAL A 310 10.80 1.47 -5.01
C VAL A 310 12.28 1.64 -4.70
N TYR A 311 12.84 2.84 -4.86
CA TYR A 311 14.26 3.02 -4.56
C TYR A 311 14.58 2.82 -3.08
N TRP A 312 13.73 3.31 -2.17
CA TRP A 312 13.97 3.14 -0.74
C TRP A 312 14.06 1.66 -0.34
N SER A 313 13.23 0.80 -0.95
CA SER A 313 13.26 -0.65 -0.73
C SER A 313 14.48 -1.35 -1.32
N CYS A 314 15.13 -0.79 -2.36
CA CYS A 314 16.29 -1.42 -3.01
C CYS A 314 17.66 -0.88 -2.56
N VAL A 315 17.73 0.29 -1.93
CA VAL A 315 18.99 1.02 -1.70
C VAL A 315 19.86 0.41 -0.59
N HIS A 316 19.35 -0.49 0.24
CA HIS A 316 20.14 -1.14 1.29
C HIS A 316 20.15 -2.66 1.17
N ARG A 317 21.35 -3.24 1.25
CA ARG A 317 21.55 -4.70 1.34
C ARG A 317 20.85 -5.33 2.54
N SER A 318 20.57 -4.53 3.57
CA SER A 318 19.78 -4.98 4.71
C SER A 318 18.30 -5.05 4.28
N CYS A 319 17.73 -6.24 4.38
CA CYS A 319 16.29 -6.53 4.29
C CYS A 319 15.42 -5.61 5.18
N VAL A 320 16.03 -4.83 6.07
CA VAL A 320 15.43 -3.86 6.99
C VAL A 320 14.48 -2.88 6.31
N HIS A 321 14.85 -2.24 5.19
CA HIS A 321 13.95 -1.24 4.58
C HIS A 321 12.73 -1.86 3.91
N ARG A 322 12.92 -2.99 3.23
CA ARG A 322 11.80 -3.78 2.69
C ARG A 322 10.90 -4.26 3.82
N ALA A 323 11.46 -4.80 4.90
CA ALA A 323 10.71 -5.23 6.07
C ALA A 323 9.98 -4.06 6.74
N GLN A 324 10.61 -2.89 6.86
CA GLN A 324 9.98 -1.68 7.39
C GLN A 324 8.79 -1.24 6.56
N TYR A 325 8.91 -1.28 5.22
CA TYR A 325 7.78 -0.94 4.36
C TYR A 325 6.65 -1.99 4.42
N LEU A 326 6.99 -3.27 4.54
CA LEU A 326 6.00 -4.32 4.81
C LEU A 326 5.29 -4.10 6.17
N LEU A 327 6.01 -3.63 7.19
CA LEU A 327 5.41 -3.23 8.46
C LEU A 327 4.48 -2.02 8.29
N GLU A 328 4.84 -1.02 7.47
CA GLU A 328 3.96 0.11 7.15
C GLU A 328 2.67 -0.35 6.46
N ILE A 329 2.76 -1.26 5.49
CA ILE A 329 1.62 -1.91 4.85
C ILE A 329 0.77 -2.62 5.90
N TRP A 330 1.38 -3.38 6.80
CA TRP A 330 0.68 -4.10 7.86
C TRP A 330 -0.02 -3.14 8.85
N PHE A 331 0.64 -2.06 9.26
CA PHE A 331 0.02 -1.01 10.09
C PHE A 331 -1.15 -0.34 9.38
N ALA A 332 -1.03 -0.09 8.07
CA ALA A 332 -2.11 0.46 7.27
C ALA A 332 -3.30 -0.51 7.19
N LEU A 333 -3.06 -1.81 6.98
CA LEU A 333 -4.10 -2.84 6.95
C LEU A 333 -4.84 -2.93 8.28
N ASN A 334 -4.12 -2.91 9.42
CA ASN A 334 -4.73 -2.92 10.74
C ASN A 334 -5.59 -1.67 11.04
N LYS A 335 -5.24 -0.52 10.46
CA LYS A 335 -6.06 0.69 10.55
C LYS A 335 -7.27 0.63 9.63
N CYS A 336 -7.22 -0.16 8.56
CA CYS A 336 -8.28 -0.34 7.58
C CYS A 336 -9.31 -1.38 8.05
N GLN A 337 -10.25 -0.96 8.90
CA GLN A 337 -11.33 -1.85 9.36
C GLN A 337 -12.41 -2.12 8.30
N ASP A 338 -12.58 -1.19 7.35
CA ASP A 338 -13.55 -1.30 6.25
C ASP A 338 -12.81 -1.09 4.92
N PRO A 339 -12.65 -2.13 4.08
CA PRO A 339 -12.00 -2.01 2.77
C PRO A 339 -12.63 -0.96 1.85
N ASN A 340 -13.90 -0.58 2.06
CA ASN A 340 -14.53 0.47 1.26
C ASN A 340 -13.87 1.84 1.46
N THR A 341 -13.20 2.08 2.60
CA THR A 341 -12.50 3.35 2.83
C THR A 341 -11.26 3.48 1.93
N LEU A 342 -10.73 2.38 1.38
CA LEU A 342 -9.60 2.43 0.44
C LEU A 342 -9.97 3.04 -0.92
N PHE A 343 -11.26 3.05 -1.29
CA PHE A 343 -11.75 3.55 -2.58
C PHE A 343 -12.85 4.58 -2.40
N PRO A 344 -12.52 5.79 -1.90
CA PRO A 344 -13.51 6.82 -1.73
C PRO A 344 -14.16 7.20 -3.07
N LEU A 345 -15.50 7.23 -3.10
CA LEU A 345 -16.30 7.55 -4.30
C LEU A 345 -16.17 9.01 -4.77
N GLY A 346 -15.44 9.85 -4.04
CA GLY A 346 -15.22 11.25 -4.40
C GLY A 346 -14.01 11.86 -3.68
N ASP A 347 -13.62 13.04 -4.16
CA ASP A 347 -12.41 13.74 -3.72
C ASP A 347 -12.36 14.01 -2.20
N GLY A 348 -13.52 14.12 -1.55
CA GLY A 348 -13.61 14.38 -0.11
C GLY A 348 -13.31 13.17 0.79
N GLY A 349 -13.30 11.95 0.24
CA GLY A 349 -13.04 10.74 1.03
C GLY A 349 -11.56 10.35 1.09
N TRP A 350 -10.67 11.09 0.43
CA TRP A 350 -9.21 10.90 0.49
C TRP A 350 -8.59 11.48 1.76
N ASP A 351 -9.17 11.19 2.91
CA ASP A 351 -8.65 11.70 4.19
C ASP A 351 -7.44 10.89 4.70
N ASP A 352 -6.98 11.21 5.90
CA ASP A 352 -5.84 10.53 6.53
C ASP A 352 -6.08 9.04 6.83
N SER A 353 -7.29 8.51 6.61
CA SER A 353 -7.58 7.08 6.74
C SER A 353 -7.13 6.27 5.52
N VAL A 354 -7.02 6.89 4.34
CA VAL A 354 -6.55 6.20 3.14
C VAL A 354 -5.04 6.18 3.14
N SER A 355 -4.48 5.00 3.35
CA SER A 355 -3.04 4.82 3.33
C SER A 355 -2.49 4.85 1.90
N ASP A 356 -1.53 5.75 1.68
CA ASP A 356 -0.75 5.89 0.46
C ASP A 356 0.15 4.68 0.16
N VAL A 357 0.35 3.78 1.13
CA VAL A 357 1.09 2.53 0.90
C VAL A 357 0.21 1.39 0.36
N LEU A 358 -1.12 1.47 0.53
CA LEU A 358 -2.05 0.45 0.02
C LEU A 358 -2.58 0.80 -1.38
N VAL A 359 -2.72 2.09 -1.66
CA VAL A 359 -3.42 2.62 -2.83
C VAL A 359 -2.51 3.58 -3.57
N ILE A 360 -2.44 3.44 -4.90
CA ILE A 360 -1.83 4.41 -5.80
C ILE A 360 -2.89 5.40 -6.26
N VAL A 361 -2.58 6.68 -6.10
CA VAL A 361 -3.41 7.81 -6.50
C VAL A 361 -2.93 8.38 -7.84
N GLY A 362 -3.86 8.50 -8.79
CA GLY A 362 -3.60 9.12 -10.09
C GLY A 362 -4.84 9.82 -10.66
N PRO A 363 -4.74 10.41 -11.87
CA PRO A 363 -5.91 10.99 -12.53
C PRO A 363 -6.88 9.89 -12.97
N ALA A 364 -8.17 10.17 -12.93
CA ALA A 364 -9.18 9.23 -13.45
C ALA A 364 -9.05 9.06 -14.97
N THR A 365 -9.26 7.83 -15.44
CA THR A 365 -9.37 7.51 -16.87
C THR A 365 -10.77 7.00 -17.14
N LEU A 366 -11.55 7.75 -17.92
CA LEU A 366 -12.92 7.35 -18.33
C LEU A 366 -12.95 7.33 -19.85
N ASP A 367 -13.36 6.21 -20.45
CA ASP A 367 -13.43 6.02 -21.90
C ASP A 367 -12.10 6.30 -22.62
N GLY A 368 -10.99 5.90 -22.02
CA GLY A 368 -9.63 6.14 -22.55
C GLY A 368 -9.14 7.60 -22.43
N LYS A 369 -9.97 8.51 -21.93
CA LYS A 369 -9.62 9.92 -21.71
C LYS A 369 -9.21 10.15 -20.26
N ILE A 370 -8.13 10.90 -20.07
CA ILE A 370 -7.58 11.23 -18.76
C ILE A 370 -8.24 12.52 -18.23
N TYR A 371 -8.76 12.49 -17.01
CA TYR A 371 -9.40 13.61 -16.33
C TYR A 371 -8.55 14.06 -15.14
N ARG A 372 -7.70 15.08 -15.39
CA ARG A 372 -6.72 15.60 -14.41
C ARG A 372 -7.32 16.26 -13.18
N GLY A 373 -8.60 16.63 -13.22
CA GLY A 373 -9.31 17.23 -12.09
C GLY A 373 -9.96 16.23 -11.14
N ILE A 374 -9.99 14.94 -11.50
CA ILE A 374 -10.67 13.88 -10.75
C ILE A 374 -9.63 12.88 -10.24
N MET A 375 -9.62 12.66 -8.92
CA MET A 375 -8.70 11.73 -8.28
C MET A 375 -9.26 10.32 -8.33
N HIS A 376 -8.41 9.37 -8.72
CA HIS A 376 -8.75 7.96 -8.77
C HIS A 376 -7.71 7.12 -8.04
N GLY A 377 -8.22 6.20 -7.23
CA GLY A 377 -7.46 5.26 -6.42
C GLY A 377 -7.54 3.86 -6.97
N LYS A 378 -6.40 3.17 -7.01
CA LYS A 378 -6.36 1.73 -7.25
C LYS A 378 -5.39 1.07 -6.28
N VAL A 379 -5.63 -0.19 -5.93
CA VAL A 379 -4.65 -0.95 -5.14
C VAL A 379 -3.33 -0.95 -5.89
N ALA A 380 -2.25 -0.70 -5.15
CA ALA A 380 -0.97 -0.40 -5.72
C ALA A 380 -0.45 -1.52 -6.64
N THR A 381 -0.58 -2.78 -6.19
CA THR A 381 -0.10 -3.97 -6.91
C THR A 381 -0.94 -5.20 -6.59
N PRO A 382 -0.86 -6.29 -7.38
CA PRO A 382 -1.42 -7.59 -7.03
C PRO A 382 -0.87 -8.17 -5.72
N PHE A 383 0.39 -7.88 -5.39
CA PHE A 383 1.00 -8.29 -4.12
C PHE A 383 0.27 -7.64 -2.93
N ILE A 384 0.05 -6.33 -2.99
CA ILE A 384 -0.70 -5.61 -1.95
C ILE A 384 -2.18 -6.04 -1.93
N TRP A 385 -2.77 -6.36 -3.08
CA TRP A 385 -4.12 -6.93 -3.14
C TRP A 385 -4.22 -8.27 -2.40
N ASP A 386 -3.24 -9.15 -2.60
CA ASP A 386 -3.18 -10.43 -1.88
C ASP A 386 -3.05 -10.20 -0.37
N MET A 387 -2.20 -9.26 0.07
CA MET A 387 -2.11 -8.87 1.48
C MET A 387 -3.44 -8.33 2.03
N ILE A 388 -4.15 -7.48 1.27
CA ILE A 388 -5.50 -7.00 1.64
C ILE A 388 -6.46 -8.18 1.78
N HIS A 389 -6.44 -9.11 0.82
CA HIS A 389 -7.31 -10.29 0.82
C HIS A 389 -7.05 -11.19 2.04
N GLN A 390 -5.78 -11.52 2.30
CA GLN A 390 -5.37 -12.30 3.47
C GLN A 390 -5.76 -11.60 4.78
N HIS A 391 -5.58 -10.28 4.87
CA HIS A 391 -6.00 -9.51 6.04
C HIS A 391 -7.53 -9.54 6.24
N ALA A 392 -8.30 -9.38 5.16
CA ALA A 392 -9.76 -9.46 5.21
C ALA A 392 -10.24 -10.85 5.66
N GLN A 393 -9.61 -11.91 5.15
CA GLN A 393 -9.87 -13.29 5.61
C GLN A 393 -9.55 -13.45 7.10
N HIS A 394 -8.42 -12.91 7.56
CA HIS A 394 -8.04 -12.92 8.97
C HIS A 394 -9.07 -12.21 9.86
N LEU A 395 -9.53 -11.00 9.47
CA LEU A 395 -10.54 -10.25 10.23
C LEU A 395 -11.88 -10.99 10.28
N LEU A 396 -12.29 -11.60 9.16
CA LEU A 396 -13.50 -12.41 9.08
C LEU A 396 -13.39 -13.66 9.97
N GLY A 397 -12.29 -14.40 9.87
CA GLY A 397 -12.00 -15.59 10.68
C GLY A 397 -11.99 -15.25 12.18
N SER A 398 -11.29 -14.18 12.57
CA SER A 398 -11.25 -13.69 13.96
C SER A 398 -12.64 -13.30 14.48
N SER A 399 -13.43 -12.61 13.67
CA SER A 399 -14.80 -12.19 14.02
C SER A 399 -15.73 -13.39 14.18
N MET A 400 -15.69 -14.33 13.22
CA MET A 400 -16.47 -15.57 13.27
C MET A 400 -16.09 -16.44 14.47
N ARG A 401 -14.80 -16.56 14.79
CA ARG A 401 -14.32 -17.27 15.97
C ARG A 401 -14.87 -16.67 17.27
N LYS A 402 -14.85 -15.34 17.40
CA LYS A 402 -15.43 -14.64 18.58
C LYS A 402 -16.93 -14.90 18.71
N ILE A 403 -17.68 -14.85 17.60
CA ILE A 403 -19.11 -15.15 17.59
C ILE A 403 -19.36 -16.61 17.99
N TYR A 404 -18.64 -17.54 17.38
CA TYR A 404 -18.73 -18.98 17.66
C TYR A 404 -18.47 -19.28 19.15
N ASN A 405 -17.38 -18.77 19.72
CA ASN A 405 -17.04 -18.97 21.14
C ASN A 405 -18.10 -18.36 22.08
N ARG A 406 -18.66 -17.20 21.74
CA ARG A 406 -19.76 -16.61 22.51
C ARG A 406 -21.01 -17.50 22.47
N LEU A 407 -21.37 -18.03 21.30
CA LEU A 407 -22.53 -18.92 21.16
C LEU A 407 -22.34 -20.26 21.89
N LEU A 408 -21.13 -20.82 21.89
CA LEU A 408 -20.79 -22.03 22.64
C LEU A 408 -20.96 -21.84 24.16
N SER A 409 -20.59 -20.67 24.67
CA SER A 409 -20.68 -20.36 26.11
C SER A 409 -22.12 -20.30 26.65
N GLY A 410 -23.09 -19.95 25.80
CA GLY A 410 -24.49 -19.83 26.18
C GLY A 410 -25.28 -21.12 25.95
N HIS A 411 -25.92 -21.67 26.99
CA HIS A 411 -26.72 -22.91 26.87
C HIS A 411 -27.83 -22.81 25.80
N LEU A 412 -28.52 -21.66 25.73
CA LEU A 412 -29.61 -21.43 24.76
C LEU A 412 -29.10 -21.22 23.32
N SER A 413 -27.83 -20.85 23.14
CA SER A 413 -27.23 -20.57 21.83
C SER A 413 -26.40 -21.72 21.26
N ARG A 414 -26.18 -22.80 22.03
CA ARG A 414 -25.38 -23.96 21.58
C ARG A 414 -25.90 -24.60 20.29
N GLY A 415 -27.21 -24.64 20.09
CA GLY A 415 -27.79 -25.15 18.85
C GLY A 415 -27.32 -24.35 17.62
N THR A 416 -27.23 -23.02 17.75
CA THR A 416 -26.72 -22.15 16.69
C THR A 416 -25.22 -22.36 16.48
N ALA A 417 -24.45 -22.51 17.56
CA ALA A 417 -23.02 -22.84 17.47
C ALA A 417 -22.78 -24.16 16.74
N GLY A 418 -23.59 -25.19 17.01
CA GLY A 418 -23.55 -26.47 16.31
C GLY A 418 -23.81 -26.33 14.81
N SER A 419 -24.80 -25.52 14.42
CA SER A 419 -25.07 -25.24 12.99
C SER A 419 -23.92 -24.49 12.32
N ILE A 420 -23.29 -23.53 13.00
CA ILE A 420 -22.11 -22.82 12.48
C ILE A 420 -20.96 -23.81 12.31
N PHE A 421 -20.66 -24.63 13.34
CA PHE A 421 -19.60 -25.64 13.29
C PHE A 421 -19.79 -26.60 12.12
N GLU A 422 -21.00 -27.16 11.94
CA GLU A 422 -21.31 -28.06 10.83
C GLU A 422 -21.07 -27.37 9.48
N TYR A 423 -21.53 -26.13 9.33
CA TYR A 423 -21.35 -25.37 8.09
C TYR A 423 -19.87 -25.11 7.76
N THR A 424 -19.06 -24.65 8.73
CA THR A 424 -17.62 -24.41 8.48
C THR A 424 -16.85 -25.72 8.32
N ALA A 425 -17.19 -26.77 9.05
CA ALA A 425 -16.54 -28.07 8.92
C ALA A 425 -16.79 -28.68 7.53
N HIS A 426 -17.98 -28.49 6.95
CA HIS A 426 -18.22 -28.83 5.55
C HIS A 426 -17.26 -28.09 4.61
N HIS A 427 -17.08 -26.78 4.81
CA HIS A 427 -16.18 -25.99 3.95
C HIS A 427 -14.74 -26.53 4.01
N VAL A 428 -14.24 -26.77 5.23
CA VAL A 428 -12.90 -27.32 5.49
C VAL A 428 -12.70 -28.66 4.77
N LEU A 429 -13.62 -29.61 4.96
CA LEU A 429 -13.50 -30.97 4.39
C LEU A 429 -13.82 -31.04 2.89
N SER A 430 -14.51 -30.04 2.34
CA SER A 430 -14.83 -29.96 0.92
C SER A 430 -13.75 -29.29 0.07
N ALA A 431 -12.75 -28.66 0.71
CA ALA A 431 -11.71 -27.94 0.00
C ALA A 431 -10.86 -28.90 -0.85
N VAL A 432 -10.59 -28.50 -2.09
CA VAL A 432 -9.75 -29.26 -3.01
C VAL A 432 -8.28 -29.12 -2.59
N GLY A 433 -7.54 -30.22 -2.63
CA GLY A 433 -6.11 -30.26 -2.31
C GLY A 433 -5.77 -31.22 -1.18
N THR A 434 -4.47 -31.38 -0.92
CA THR A 434 -3.94 -32.34 0.05
C THR A 434 -4.27 -31.92 1.48
N GLN A 435 -5.06 -32.73 2.18
CA GLN A 435 -5.41 -32.50 3.59
C GLN A 435 -5.30 -33.81 4.37
N SER A 436 -4.46 -33.80 5.40
CA SER A 436 -4.26 -34.93 6.29
C SER A 436 -4.82 -34.63 7.67
N TYR A 437 -5.68 -35.50 8.17
CA TYR A 437 -6.35 -35.34 9.46
C TYR A 437 -5.94 -36.44 10.44
N ALA A 438 -5.78 -36.05 11.71
CA ALA A 438 -5.56 -37.01 12.77
C ALA A 438 -6.91 -37.57 13.24
N ILE A 439 -7.11 -38.87 13.03
CA ILE A 439 -8.37 -39.56 13.26
C ILE A 439 -8.15 -40.69 14.27
N ARG A 440 -8.99 -40.72 15.30
CA ARG A 440 -8.92 -41.66 16.41
C ARG A 440 -10.01 -42.72 16.28
N SER A 441 -9.63 -43.99 16.37
CA SER A 441 -10.59 -45.11 16.31
C SER A 441 -11.44 -45.17 17.58
N LEU A 442 -12.74 -45.42 17.43
CA LEU A 442 -13.68 -45.65 18.53
C LEU A 442 -14.04 -47.14 18.56
N SER A 443 -13.50 -47.86 19.53
CA SER A 443 -13.74 -49.30 19.69
C SER A 443 -14.80 -49.57 20.76
N SER A 444 -15.69 -50.53 20.50
CA SER A 444 -16.64 -51.03 21.50
C SER A 444 -15.86 -51.81 22.59
N GLY A 445 -15.69 -51.23 23.77
CA GLY A 445 -15.19 -51.93 24.96
C GLY A 445 -13.68 -51.79 25.30
N HIS A 446 -12.89 -51.02 24.56
CA HIS A 446 -11.46 -50.82 24.88
C HIS A 446 -11.05 -49.33 24.92
N ASN A 447 -10.30 -48.95 25.97
CA ASN A 447 -9.78 -47.59 26.16
C ASN A 447 -8.52 -47.30 25.33
N SER A 448 -7.95 -48.28 24.63
CA SER A 448 -6.77 -48.08 23.78
C SER A 448 -7.20 -47.66 22.37
N SER A 449 -7.37 -46.37 22.14
CA SER A 449 -7.58 -45.83 20.81
C SER A 449 -6.24 -45.39 20.20
N SER A 450 -5.87 -45.95 19.06
CA SER A 450 -4.78 -45.42 18.24
C SER A 450 -5.27 -44.22 17.42
N GLN A 451 -4.45 -43.17 17.38
CA GLN A 451 -4.64 -42.05 16.46
C GLN A 451 -3.85 -42.35 15.19
N THR A 452 -4.47 -42.13 14.03
CA THR A 452 -3.87 -42.37 12.72
C THR A 452 -4.07 -41.15 11.85
N GLN A 453 -3.09 -40.82 11.01
CA GLN A 453 -3.20 -39.72 10.06
C GLN A 453 -3.81 -40.25 8.76
N TRP A 454 -4.93 -39.67 8.32
CA TRP A 454 -5.59 -40.05 7.08
C TRP A 454 -5.53 -38.90 6.09
N ASP A 455 -5.19 -39.23 4.84
CA ASP A 455 -5.37 -38.34 3.71
C ASP A 455 -6.86 -38.37 3.29
N LEU A 456 -7.53 -37.24 3.48
CA LEU A 456 -8.91 -37.00 3.05
C LEU A 456 -8.96 -35.93 1.95
N SER A 457 -7.93 -35.84 1.10
CA SER A 457 -7.91 -34.87 0.01
C SER A 457 -9.00 -35.12 -1.01
N MET A 458 -9.69 -34.02 -1.36
CA MET A 458 -10.70 -34.00 -2.41
C MET A 458 -10.06 -33.61 -3.74
N THR A 459 -10.42 -34.32 -4.81
CA THR A 459 -9.91 -34.08 -6.17
C THR A 459 -10.89 -33.32 -7.05
N SER A 460 -12.10 -33.06 -6.54
CA SER A 460 -13.20 -32.44 -7.28
C SER A 460 -13.98 -31.51 -6.37
N GLN A 461 -14.70 -30.56 -6.98
CA GLN A 461 -15.63 -29.71 -6.25
C GLN A 461 -16.72 -30.54 -5.55
N ALA A 462 -17.17 -30.08 -4.40
CA ALA A 462 -18.24 -30.75 -3.66
C ALA A 462 -19.55 -30.80 -4.46
N VAL A 463 -20.24 -31.93 -4.37
CA VAL A 463 -21.56 -32.13 -4.96
C VAL A 463 -22.61 -31.92 -3.88
N VAL A 464 -23.36 -30.84 -4.00
CA VAL A 464 -24.52 -30.54 -3.15
C VAL A 464 -25.79 -31.08 -3.82
N PHE A 465 -26.59 -31.88 -3.10
CA PHE A 465 -27.77 -32.54 -3.68
C PHE A 465 -29.00 -32.45 -2.78
N GLU A 466 -30.19 -32.31 -3.36
CA GLU A 466 -31.44 -32.24 -2.59
C GLU A 466 -31.99 -33.64 -2.26
N LYS A 467 -31.87 -34.59 -3.18
CA LYS A 467 -32.33 -35.98 -3.02
C LYS A 467 -31.20 -36.94 -3.38
N ILE A 468 -30.97 -37.94 -2.54
CA ILE A 468 -29.86 -38.89 -2.73
C ILE A 468 -29.92 -39.65 -4.06
N SER A 469 -31.11 -39.80 -4.66
CA SER A 469 -31.29 -40.39 -5.98
C SER A 469 -30.64 -39.58 -7.12
N GLN A 470 -30.40 -38.27 -6.93
CA GLN A 470 -29.79 -37.39 -7.95
C GLN A 470 -28.33 -37.75 -8.25
N ILE A 471 -27.64 -38.35 -7.26
CA ILE A 471 -26.22 -38.73 -7.37
C ILE A 471 -26.04 -40.24 -7.57
N SER A 472 -27.14 -41.01 -7.61
CA SER A 472 -27.08 -42.46 -7.82
C SER A 472 -26.51 -42.78 -9.19
N GLY A 473 -25.44 -43.57 -9.24
CA GLY A 473 -24.74 -43.93 -10.49
C GLY A 473 -23.67 -42.93 -10.94
N ASN A 474 -23.58 -41.75 -10.33
CA ASN A 474 -22.63 -40.68 -10.68
C ASN A 474 -21.66 -40.37 -9.52
N LEU A 475 -21.25 -41.41 -8.79
CA LEU A 475 -20.30 -41.27 -7.67
C LEU A 475 -18.87 -41.29 -8.19
N ALA A 476 -18.13 -40.21 -7.95
CA ALA A 476 -16.74 -40.06 -8.27
C ALA A 476 -15.87 -40.28 -7.01
N PRO A 477 -14.70 -40.93 -7.14
CA PRO A 477 -13.74 -41.01 -6.05
C PRO A 477 -13.32 -39.62 -5.57
N ARG A 478 -13.01 -39.49 -4.28
CA ARG A 478 -12.51 -38.26 -3.64
C ARG A 478 -13.33 -37.01 -3.97
N THR A 479 -14.64 -37.21 -4.09
CA THR A 479 -15.63 -36.14 -4.24
C THR A 479 -16.44 -36.04 -2.96
N TYR A 480 -16.58 -34.82 -2.45
CA TYR A 480 -17.33 -34.56 -1.23
C TYR A 480 -18.83 -34.41 -1.53
N TYR A 481 -19.67 -35.28 -0.98
CA TYR A 481 -21.12 -35.28 -1.19
C TYR A 481 -21.84 -34.72 0.03
N ARG A 482 -22.58 -33.63 -0.17
CA ARG A 482 -23.35 -32.94 0.88
C ARG A 482 -24.84 -32.87 0.52
N PRO A 483 -25.75 -33.43 1.33
CA PRO A 483 -27.17 -33.20 1.16
C PRO A 483 -27.51 -31.74 1.50
N LEU A 484 -28.38 -31.11 0.71
CA LEU A 484 -28.84 -29.73 0.90
C LEU A 484 -29.73 -29.60 2.14
N ASN A 485 -30.56 -30.62 2.38
CA ASN A 485 -31.43 -30.74 3.55
C ASN A 485 -30.94 -31.93 4.41
N SER A 486 -31.14 -31.90 5.72
CA SER A 486 -30.83 -33.02 6.64
C SER A 486 -31.76 -34.22 6.44
N ASN A 487 -31.76 -34.80 5.23
CA ASN A 487 -32.63 -35.87 4.79
C ASN A 487 -31.96 -37.24 4.91
N ILE A 488 -30.72 -37.34 5.38
CA ILE A 488 -30.06 -38.61 5.71
C ILE A 488 -29.83 -38.61 7.23
N PRO A 489 -30.68 -39.29 8.02
CA PRO A 489 -30.54 -39.31 9.47
C PRO A 489 -29.12 -39.74 9.89
N SER A 490 -28.51 -39.00 10.84
CA SER A 490 -27.14 -39.21 11.33
C SER A 490 -25.99 -39.05 10.33
N ILE A 491 -26.24 -38.84 9.02
CA ILE A 491 -25.18 -38.65 8.04
C ILE A 491 -25.30 -37.26 7.43
N ASN A 492 -24.37 -36.38 7.79
CA ASN A 492 -24.36 -35.02 7.29
C ASN A 492 -23.65 -34.90 5.94
N SER A 493 -22.68 -35.77 5.63
CA SER A 493 -22.02 -35.82 4.32
C SER A 493 -21.23 -37.12 4.17
N PHE A 494 -20.69 -37.40 2.98
CA PHE A 494 -19.84 -38.56 2.74
C PHE A 494 -18.90 -38.37 1.55
N THR A 495 -17.90 -39.24 1.42
CA THR A 495 -16.96 -39.31 0.30
C THR A 495 -16.52 -40.77 0.06
N PHE A 496 -15.78 -41.00 -1.02
CA PHE A 496 -15.19 -42.30 -1.36
C PHE A 496 -13.69 -42.17 -1.54
N VAL A 497 -12.92 -42.73 -0.61
CA VAL A 497 -11.46 -42.78 -0.71
C VAL A 497 -11.04 -44.20 -1.00
N ASP A 498 -10.44 -44.43 -2.17
CA ASP A 498 -9.97 -45.73 -2.65
C ASP A 498 -11.07 -46.81 -2.63
N GLY A 499 -12.29 -46.42 -3.02
CA GLY A 499 -13.47 -47.27 -3.01
C GLY A 499 -14.04 -47.60 -1.63
N THR A 500 -13.53 -46.97 -0.57
CA THR A 500 -14.03 -47.09 0.80
C THR A 500 -14.98 -45.93 1.11
N PRO A 501 -16.25 -46.20 1.50
CA PRO A 501 -17.16 -45.16 1.93
C PRO A 501 -16.70 -44.55 3.26
N ILE A 502 -16.53 -43.24 3.27
CA ILE A 502 -16.27 -42.46 4.49
C ILE A 502 -17.47 -41.53 4.71
N LEU A 503 -18.18 -41.75 5.81
CA LEU A 503 -19.34 -40.99 6.21
C LEU A 503 -18.94 -39.99 7.28
N PHE A 504 -19.53 -38.80 7.26
CA PHE A 504 -19.27 -37.75 8.25
C PHE A 504 -20.56 -37.42 9.01
N GLN A 505 -20.43 -37.35 10.34
CA GLN A 505 -21.47 -36.89 11.24
C GLN A 505 -20.91 -35.73 12.07
N PHE A 506 -21.43 -34.52 11.90
CA PHE A 506 -20.99 -33.34 12.67
C PHE A 506 -21.77 -33.25 13.96
N THR A 507 -21.08 -33.01 15.07
CA THR A 507 -21.74 -32.86 16.36
C THR A 507 -20.93 -32.06 17.36
N THR A 508 -21.66 -31.35 18.23
CA THR A 508 -21.13 -30.69 19.42
C THR A 508 -21.59 -31.39 20.72
N SER A 509 -22.24 -32.55 20.60
CA SER A 509 -22.67 -33.40 21.73
C SER A 509 -21.71 -34.58 21.88
N LEU A 510 -21.46 -35.01 23.12
CA LEU A 510 -20.70 -36.24 23.41
C LEU A 510 -21.50 -37.51 23.09
N ASP A 511 -22.82 -37.42 23.13
CA ASP A 511 -23.74 -38.54 22.92
C ASP A 511 -24.60 -38.25 21.70
N GLN A 512 -24.53 -39.12 20.70
CA GLN A 512 -25.32 -39.04 19.49
C GLN A 512 -25.49 -40.41 18.86
N SER A 513 -26.71 -40.92 18.88
CA SER A 513 -27.00 -42.22 18.28
C SER A 513 -26.90 -42.23 16.76
N ILE A 514 -26.46 -43.38 16.24
CA ILE A 514 -26.34 -43.63 14.80
C ILE A 514 -27.66 -44.20 14.30
N LYS A 515 -28.42 -43.42 13.54
CA LYS A 515 -29.67 -43.86 12.95
C LYS A 515 -29.40 -44.79 11.78
N VAL A 516 -29.71 -46.08 11.94
CA VAL A 516 -29.45 -47.14 10.92
C VAL A 516 -30.08 -46.80 9.57
N GLN A 517 -31.21 -46.09 9.58
CA GLN A 517 -31.89 -45.64 8.36
C GLN A 517 -30.99 -44.77 7.46
N GLY A 518 -30.10 -43.95 8.04
CA GLY A 518 -29.16 -43.13 7.26
C GLY A 518 -28.15 -43.97 6.50
N LEU A 519 -27.57 -44.96 7.17
CA LEU A 519 -26.63 -45.93 6.60
C LEU A 519 -27.29 -46.71 5.44
N GLN A 520 -28.52 -47.18 5.63
CA GLN A 520 -29.28 -47.88 4.59
C GLN A 520 -29.53 -46.99 3.37
N ARG A 521 -29.84 -45.70 3.55
CA ARG A 521 -30.03 -44.76 2.43
C ARG A 521 -28.77 -44.61 1.60
N VAL A 522 -27.61 -44.42 2.24
CA VAL A 522 -26.33 -44.34 1.53
C VAL A 522 -26.01 -45.69 0.87
N ALA A 523 -26.28 -46.82 1.52
CA ALA A 523 -25.98 -48.14 0.96
C ALA A 523 -26.74 -48.42 -0.32
N ASN A 524 -27.99 -47.94 -0.42
CA ASN A 524 -28.84 -48.13 -1.58
C ASN A 524 -28.33 -47.42 -2.84
N ILE A 525 -27.53 -46.36 -2.71
CA ILE A 525 -26.93 -45.68 -3.87
C ILE A 525 -25.55 -46.22 -4.24
N LEU A 526 -24.93 -47.05 -3.39
CA LEU A 526 -23.64 -47.67 -3.71
C LEU A 526 -23.80 -48.83 -4.70
N PRO A 527 -22.84 -49.04 -5.61
CA PRO A 527 -22.75 -50.24 -6.43
C PRO A 527 -22.75 -51.50 -5.56
N THR A 528 -23.45 -52.57 -5.98
CA THR A 528 -23.59 -53.81 -5.21
C THR A 528 -22.24 -54.40 -4.77
N LYS A 529 -21.21 -54.27 -5.61
CA LYS A 529 -19.83 -54.73 -5.29
C LYS A 529 -19.19 -53.95 -4.13
N SER A 530 -19.51 -52.67 -3.98
CA SER A 530 -18.97 -51.79 -2.93
C SER A 530 -19.73 -51.94 -1.60
N ARG A 531 -20.99 -52.40 -1.64
CA ARG A 531 -21.80 -52.60 -0.42
C ARG A 531 -21.23 -53.65 0.54
N TYR A 532 -20.55 -54.68 0.02
CA TYR A 532 -20.18 -55.86 0.80
C TYR A 532 -18.67 -56.15 0.91
N ARG A 533 -17.81 -55.45 0.15
CA ARG A 533 -16.38 -55.79 0.08
C ARG A 533 -15.50 -55.09 1.11
N LYS A 534 -15.87 -53.88 1.55
CA LYS A 534 -15.05 -53.09 2.48
C LYS A 534 -15.89 -52.62 3.66
N LYS A 535 -15.28 -52.58 4.84
CA LYS A 535 -15.87 -51.91 5.99
C LYS A 535 -15.97 -50.41 5.72
N TRP A 536 -17.08 -49.85 6.12
CA TRP A 536 -17.36 -48.43 6.00
C TRP A 536 -16.74 -47.71 7.19
N LYS A 537 -16.42 -46.43 7.01
CA LYS A 537 -15.84 -45.61 8.06
C LYS A 537 -16.80 -44.48 8.38
N LEU A 538 -17.35 -44.45 9.59
CA LEU A 538 -18.14 -43.34 10.09
C LEU A 538 -17.25 -42.46 10.96
N VAL A 539 -17.01 -41.23 10.53
CA VAL A 539 -16.19 -40.24 11.22
C VAL A 539 -17.09 -39.21 11.88
N PHE A 540 -17.10 -39.18 13.21
CA PHE A 540 -17.68 -38.10 14.00
C PHE A 540 -16.74 -36.90 13.94
N VAL A 541 -17.22 -35.80 13.39
CA VAL A 541 -16.48 -34.55 13.31
C VAL A 541 -16.93 -33.66 14.45
N VAL A 542 -16.01 -33.36 15.36
CA VAL A 542 -16.30 -32.63 16.62
C VAL A 542 -15.27 -31.52 16.85
N SER A 543 -15.54 -30.62 17.79
CA SER A 543 -14.50 -29.68 18.26
C SER A 543 -13.34 -30.45 18.90
N THR A 544 -12.11 -29.96 18.75
CA THR A 544 -10.92 -30.51 19.44
C THR A 544 -11.10 -30.59 20.97
N ASP A 545 -11.94 -29.76 21.57
CA ASP A 545 -12.22 -29.80 23.02
C ASP A 545 -13.04 -31.03 23.44
N ILE A 546 -13.81 -31.59 22.50
CA ILE A 546 -14.72 -32.72 22.72
C ILE A 546 -14.05 -34.03 22.27
N GLU A 547 -13.20 -33.96 21.25
CA GLU A 547 -12.54 -35.10 20.61
C GLU A 547 -11.95 -36.10 21.62
N PRO A 548 -11.17 -35.71 22.67
CA PRO A 548 -10.56 -36.67 23.58
C PRO A 548 -11.58 -37.44 24.42
N GLY A 549 -12.71 -36.80 24.74
CA GLY A 549 -13.79 -37.38 25.54
C GLY A 549 -14.84 -38.14 24.73
N PHE A 550 -14.79 -38.05 23.40
CA PHE A 550 -15.78 -38.66 22.52
C PHE A 550 -15.65 -40.18 22.52
N LYS A 551 -16.77 -40.88 22.70
CA LYS A 551 -16.81 -42.35 22.84
C LYS A 551 -17.55 -43.00 21.68
N TYR A 552 -17.47 -44.33 21.63
CA TYR A 552 -18.27 -45.15 20.73
C TYR A 552 -19.76 -44.86 20.91
N GLN A 553 -20.47 -44.69 19.79
CA GLN A 553 -21.88 -44.31 19.75
C GLN A 553 -22.78 -45.52 19.44
N LEU A 554 -23.95 -45.57 20.05
CA LEU A 554 -24.90 -46.68 19.88
C LEU A 554 -25.74 -46.52 18.62
N TYR A 555 -26.11 -47.66 18.01
CA TYR A 555 -27.01 -47.70 16.85
C TYR A 555 -28.48 -47.66 17.28
N GLU A 556 -29.30 -46.90 16.55
CA GLU A 556 -30.74 -46.77 16.78
C GLU A 556 -31.57 -47.04 15.50
N PRO A 557 -32.56 -47.96 15.54
CA PRO A 557 -32.78 -48.93 16.62
C PRO A 557 -31.56 -49.88 16.74
N PRO A 558 -31.43 -50.61 17.88
CA PRO A 558 -30.46 -51.69 17.98
C PRO A 558 -30.64 -52.63 16.80
N SER A 559 -29.62 -52.70 15.95
CA SER A 559 -29.74 -53.41 14.68
C SER A 559 -29.66 -54.92 14.94
N ARG A 560 -30.66 -55.67 14.44
CA ARG A 560 -30.53 -57.13 14.31
C ARG A 560 -29.56 -57.53 13.17
N GLU A 561 -29.25 -56.60 12.27
CA GLU A 561 -28.26 -56.73 11.20
C GLU A 561 -26.85 -56.27 11.64
N THR A 562 -25.84 -56.81 10.97
CA THR A 562 -24.39 -56.67 11.17
C THR A 562 -23.80 -55.26 10.93
N TRP A 563 -24.56 -54.16 11.09
CA TRP A 563 -24.02 -52.80 10.91
C TRP A 563 -22.86 -52.49 11.85
N GLU A 564 -22.89 -52.99 13.08
CA GLU A 564 -21.78 -52.93 14.04
C GLU A 564 -20.50 -53.61 13.52
N GLU A 565 -20.64 -54.69 12.74
CA GLU A 565 -19.51 -55.39 12.14
C GLU A 565 -19.02 -54.73 10.84
N ARG A 566 -19.90 -53.96 10.18
CA ARG A 566 -19.67 -53.34 8.86
C ARG A 566 -19.16 -51.92 8.92
N VAL A 567 -19.50 -51.16 9.97
CA VAL A 567 -19.18 -49.73 10.08
C VAL A 567 -18.27 -49.53 11.28
N GLU A 568 -17.04 -49.12 10.97
CA GLU A 568 -16.06 -48.72 11.98
C GLU A 568 -16.28 -47.26 12.33
N GLN A 569 -16.25 -46.95 13.63
CA GLN A 569 -16.46 -45.61 14.13
C GLN A 569 -15.13 -44.93 14.43
N TYR A 570 -15.05 -43.66 14.10
CA TYR A 570 -13.88 -42.83 14.29
C TYR A 570 -14.31 -41.45 14.77
N VAL A 571 -13.41 -40.72 15.41
CA VAL A 571 -13.59 -39.31 15.71
C VAL A 571 -12.45 -38.49 15.12
N MET A 572 -12.79 -37.30 14.66
CA MET A 572 -11.87 -36.29 14.13
C MET A 572 -12.19 -34.95 14.80
N GLY A 573 -11.20 -34.39 15.46
CA GLY A 573 -11.27 -33.05 16.05
C GLY A 573 -10.91 -31.98 15.03
N LEU A 574 -11.75 -30.94 14.91
CA LEU A 574 -11.41 -29.70 14.20
C LEU A 574 -11.25 -28.56 15.20
N SER A 575 -10.11 -27.87 15.13
CA SER A 575 -9.85 -26.72 15.99
C SER A 575 -10.57 -25.47 15.49
N ALA A 576 -10.74 -24.48 16.37
CA ALA A 576 -11.29 -23.18 15.98
C ALA A 576 -10.44 -22.48 14.91
N GLU A 577 -9.12 -22.72 14.88
CA GLU A 577 -8.18 -22.21 13.89
C GLU A 577 -8.41 -22.87 12.52
N GLN A 578 -8.70 -24.17 12.49
CA GLN A 578 -9.02 -24.87 11.24
C GLN A 578 -10.38 -24.43 10.68
N LEU A 579 -11.37 -24.20 11.55
CA LEU A 579 -12.72 -23.76 11.16
C LEU A 579 -12.76 -22.28 10.74
N PHE A 580 -11.95 -21.45 11.39
CA PHE A 580 -11.92 -20.00 11.19
C PHE A 580 -10.46 -19.56 11.04
N PRO A 581 -9.84 -19.83 9.88
CA PRO A 581 -8.42 -19.56 9.67
C PRO A 581 -8.08 -18.09 9.91
N THR A 582 -7.03 -17.88 10.71
CA THR A 582 -6.44 -16.57 11.00
C THR A 582 -4.96 -16.48 10.55
N ALA A 583 -4.37 -17.61 10.13
CA ALA A 583 -2.92 -17.78 10.08
C ALA A 583 -2.21 -17.24 8.81
N GLY A 584 -2.89 -16.50 7.93
CA GLY A 584 -2.26 -16.05 6.67
C GLY A 584 -1.13 -15.02 6.86
N MET A 585 -1.20 -14.18 7.89
CA MET A 585 -0.37 -12.97 7.95
C MET A 585 0.89 -13.09 8.83
N GLU A 586 0.87 -13.90 9.88
CA GLU A 586 1.98 -13.99 10.84
C GLU A 586 3.25 -14.60 10.20
N GLN A 587 3.10 -15.48 9.20
CA GLN A 587 4.23 -16.09 8.51
C GLN A 587 5.01 -15.11 7.63
N VAL A 588 4.35 -14.10 7.03
CA VAL A 588 5.00 -13.13 6.14
C VAL A 588 5.96 -12.21 6.90
N VAL A 589 5.64 -11.86 8.14
CA VAL A 589 6.48 -10.98 8.97
C VAL A 589 7.51 -11.81 9.77
N GLY A 590 7.11 -12.97 10.28
CA GLY A 590 7.95 -13.80 11.15
C GLY A 590 9.15 -14.46 10.45
N SER A 591 9.08 -14.74 9.15
CA SER A 591 10.22 -15.31 8.41
C SER A 591 11.33 -14.29 8.09
N SER A 592 11.05 -12.98 8.21
CA SER A 592 12.06 -11.93 7.96
C SER A 592 12.70 -11.39 9.24
N SER A 593 12.14 -11.66 10.42
CA SER A 593 12.60 -11.06 11.68
C SER A 593 13.55 -11.93 12.49
N ALA A 594 13.73 -13.22 12.14
CA ALA A 594 14.56 -14.14 12.93
C ALA A 594 16.06 -13.78 12.96
N ASP A 595 16.53 -12.93 12.04
CA ASP A 595 17.94 -12.47 11.95
C ASP A 595 18.15 -10.99 12.33
N ALA A 596 17.11 -10.30 12.80
CA ALA A 596 17.22 -8.89 13.19
C ALA A 596 17.43 -8.77 14.71
N GLU A 597 18.69 -8.60 15.14
CA GLU A 597 18.99 -8.21 16.52
C GLU A 597 18.19 -6.98 16.95
N GLU A 598 17.60 -7.09 18.13
CA GLU A 598 16.66 -6.15 18.76
C GLU A 598 17.30 -4.77 18.93
N THR A 599 17.12 -3.90 17.94
CA THR A 599 17.56 -2.50 17.99
C THR A 599 16.33 -1.62 18.20
N ASN A 600 16.25 -1.01 19.39
CA ASN A 600 15.23 -0.03 19.72
C ASN A 600 15.36 1.20 18.81
N PHE A 601 14.52 1.29 17.78
CA PHE A 601 14.43 2.48 16.93
C PHE A 601 13.25 3.38 17.35
N PRO A 602 13.45 4.71 17.40
CA PRO A 602 12.38 5.64 17.71
C PRO A 602 11.37 5.73 16.55
N PRO A 603 10.10 6.09 16.81
CA PRO A 603 9.13 6.34 15.75
C PRO A 603 9.63 7.47 14.85
N HIS A 604 9.66 7.21 13.53
CA HIS A 604 10.20 8.12 12.53
C HIS A 604 9.51 9.49 12.56
N ALA A 605 10.32 10.52 12.73
CA ALA A 605 10.07 11.85 12.18
C ALA A 605 10.21 11.76 10.65
N SER A 606 9.26 12.36 9.94
CA SER A 606 9.34 12.60 8.50
C SER A 606 10.60 13.41 8.14
N GLU A 607 11.27 13.02 7.06
CA GLU A 607 12.56 13.57 6.63
C GLU A 607 12.46 15.02 6.10
N SER A 608 12.35 16.00 7.01
CA SER A 608 13.02 17.30 6.83
C SER A 608 14.39 17.35 7.53
N SER A 609 14.85 16.25 8.14
CA SER A 609 16.04 16.24 9.00
C SER A 609 17.34 15.74 8.35
N MET A 610 17.33 15.15 7.14
CA MET A 610 18.58 14.71 6.48
C MET A 610 19.31 15.84 5.71
N LEU A 611 18.81 17.07 5.75
CA LEU A 611 19.47 18.27 5.18
C LEU A 611 20.11 19.21 6.22
N ALA A 612 20.07 18.88 7.52
CA ALA A 612 20.71 19.67 8.57
C ALA A 612 22.03 19.03 9.04
N GLY A 613 23.04 19.03 8.17
CA GLY A 613 24.40 18.62 8.49
C GLY A 613 25.39 19.76 8.33
N THR A 614 25.52 20.60 9.37
CA THR A 614 26.74 21.34 9.85
C THR A 614 26.37 22.66 10.50
N SER A 615 26.40 22.71 11.85
CA SER A 615 27.09 23.75 12.63
C SER A 615 26.80 23.53 14.12
N ASN A 616 27.70 22.84 14.81
CA ASN A 616 27.76 22.85 16.27
C ASN A 616 29.23 23.01 16.68
N ALA A 617 29.66 24.26 16.78
CA ALA A 617 30.78 24.67 17.63
C ALA A 617 30.65 26.17 17.88
N VAL A 618 30.04 26.54 19.01
CA VAL A 618 30.39 27.62 19.94
C VAL A 618 29.18 27.80 20.86
N LEU A 619 29.27 27.25 22.07
CA LEU A 619 28.80 27.85 23.34
C LEU A 619 28.86 26.79 24.46
N ALA A 620 30.06 26.59 24.99
CA ALA A 620 30.26 26.11 26.34
C ALA A 620 30.73 27.30 27.18
N ALA A 621 29.82 27.89 27.97
CA ALA A 621 30.17 28.62 29.20
C ALA A 621 28.90 29.07 29.95
N LEU A 622 28.72 28.48 31.14
CA LEU A 622 28.23 29.11 32.37
C LEU A 622 26.70 29.36 32.53
N ALA A 623 26.05 28.37 33.13
CA ALA A 623 25.17 28.57 34.31
C ALA A 623 26.00 28.24 35.58
N PRO A 624 25.59 28.51 36.84
CA PRO A 624 24.22 28.78 37.31
C PRO A 624 24.07 29.77 38.49
N SER A 625 22.84 30.25 38.71
CA SER A 625 22.28 30.46 40.07
C SER A 625 20.79 30.78 39.97
N LEU A 626 19.91 29.92 40.48
CA LEU A 626 19.11 30.26 41.66
C LEU A 626 18.21 29.11 42.12
N ARG A 627 18.22 28.99 43.45
CA ARG A 627 17.61 28.03 44.36
C ARG A 627 16.09 27.90 44.27
N SER A 628 15.69 26.67 44.61
CA SER A 628 14.49 26.24 45.31
C SER A 628 13.74 27.28 46.17
N VAL A 629 12.42 27.31 46.05
CA VAL A 629 11.37 27.31 47.10
C VAL A 629 10.11 26.81 46.36
N GLY A 630 9.22 25.93 46.80
CA GLY A 630 8.88 25.27 48.05
C GLY A 630 7.46 24.71 47.82
N ALA A 631 7.09 23.63 48.51
CA ALA A 631 5.78 22.97 48.48
C ALA A 631 4.62 23.97 48.72
N THR A 632 3.33 23.68 48.48
CA THR A 632 2.50 22.80 49.33
C THR A 632 1.06 22.67 48.76
N THR A 633 0.44 21.48 48.95
CA THR A 633 -1.00 21.18 49.23
C THR A 633 -2.15 21.46 48.23
N GLN A 634 -2.76 20.34 47.80
CA GLN A 634 -4.12 19.86 48.16
C GLN A 634 -5.39 20.48 47.51
N ALA A 635 -6.05 19.62 46.73
CA ALA A 635 -7.48 19.32 46.62
C ALA A 635 -8.53 20.45 46.65
N GLN A 636 -9.40 20.47 45.62
CA GLN A 636 -10.85 20.44 45.85
C GLN A 636 -11.65 19.99 44.62
N ARG A 637 -12.72 19.24 44.92
CA ARG A 637 -13.70 18.64 44.02
C ARG A 637 -14.79 19.65 43.62
N SER A 638 -15.39 19.36 42.46
CA SER A 638 -16.82 19.45 42.15
C SER A 638 -17.56 20.78 42.31
N ALA A 639 -18.08 21.28 41.18
CA ALA A 639 -19.51 21.36 40.86
C ALA A 639 -19.78 22.60 40.00
N HIS A 640 -20.33 22.41 38.79
CA HIS A 640 -21.46 23.23 38.36
C HIS A 640 -22.33 22.51 37.34
N LYS A 641 -23.62 22.75 37.53
CA LYS A 641 -24.76 21.99 37.08
C LYS A 641 -25.52 22.87 36.09
N ARG A 642 -26.08 22.24 35.06
CA ARG A 642 -27.41 22.51 34.46
C ARG A 642 -27.62 23.71 33.51
N LYS A 643 -28.32 23.32 32.42
CA LYS A 643 -29.42 23.96 31.70
C LYS A 643 -29.08 25.00 30.63
N ARG A 644 -29.37 24.63 29.37
CA ARG A 644 -30.63 25.03 28.72
C ARG A 644 -30.90 24.20 27.45
N ALA A 645 -32.09 23.61 27.42
CA ALA A 645 -32.78 23.17 26.23
C ALA A 645 -34.00 24.07 26.06
N SER A 646 -34.22 24.59 24.85
CA SER A 646 -35.53 25.02 24.33
C SER A 646 -35.39 25.09 22.81
N SER A 647 -35.95 24.10 22.10
CA SER A 647 -37.22 24.24 21.36
C SER A 647 -37.11 25.12 20.12
N LYS A 648 -37.33 24.51 18.95
CA LYS A 648 -38.07 25.14 17.84
C LYS A 648 -38.64 24.03 16.95
N SER A 649 -39.97 23.90 17.02
CA SER A 649 -40.77 23.29 15.97
C SER A 649 -41.18 24.38 14.97
N ASN A 650 -41.22 23.94 13.71
CA ASN A 650 -42.06 24.34 12.58
C ASN A 650 -42.53 25.80 12.45
N ARG A 651 -42.09 26.43 11.36
CA ARG A 651 -42.98 26.79 10.25
C ARG A 651 -42.22 26.75 8.93
#